data_AF-R5YSI0-F1
#
_entry.id   AF-R5YSI0-F1
#
_cell.length_a   1.000
_cell.length_b   1.000
_cell.length_c   1.000
_cell.angle_alpha   90.00
_cell.angle_beta   90.00
_cell.angle_gamma   90.00
#
_symmetry.space_group_name_H-M   'P 1'
#
loop_
_entity.id
_entity.type
_entity.pdbx_description
1 polymer ?
#
loop_
_entity_poly.entity_id
_entity_poly.type
_entity_poly.pdbx_seq_one_letter_code
_entity_poly.pdbx_strand_id
1 'polypeptide(L)'
;MRKENASFETKFISEAGSYLNNADYFAFVELKDYACYVIADGIDTDDMKKSAQQAVTAVIAKFSDMPGMSKAKLKSYMAEAHRTLLEESAEIRLEASILVLVTDYKKARWAHAGNCRLALLHNGAIIEATKDTSLTQRLADSEEIPLDMVSSHEERNNLYAYLGQPGKFSPVISAKHSLEDGDIILLETRGAWENIGDAELLDATDGVSKAEEVCTGLEDVILSQRLDIIENYTIVSIFVNKIYQNPKQGKYKKLITLLVSLAIALTIALTTILVTRYIMNRKNLEKIDAIKEAGVEKLQEEKYEAAKDKLEEYESISVRVKKGTANYDRVQSVKLYCSLAEDLYDASVNVTSQGYKGAIKDVERATQTLDQLKELGEDTTDLYNTLTAFERYATFMQQGDAFIVENSYGEAVTAYSNASDAVDDFDDTSYKKKAEDALESAQTNDKSAQVNENMNSGMNAEQEGDKLAADGDYTNAKSKYETAKDFYKLAADAGDSKASDKLDSVNIKINDADSSKKESSDGDKLELAIAAETEAREADRNGNHDTAKSKYNEAKQIYQELGNADKVADIEDKIDGMTESKTEGMAVEKMYRAMEYLSKGSFSKARKYLKQAKSIYEQLNDTAHVTQIDEILDNLKQLEKTLGVG
;
A
#
# COMPACT_ATOMS: atom_id res chain seq x y z
N MET A 1 -66.00 35.01 -24.94
CA MET A 1 -66.20 34.99 -23.48
C MET A 1 -67.00 33.74 -23.12
N ARG A 2 -67.21 33.34 -21.84
CA ARG A 2 -67.82 32.01 -21.60
C ARG A 2 -69.28 31.91 -22.01
N LYS A 3 -70.14 32.85 -21.57
CA LYS A 3 -71.56 32.90 -21.94
C LYS A 3 -71.77 32.93 -23.45
N GLU A 4 -70.99 33.72 -24.19
CA GLU A 4 -71.10 33.81 -25.66
C GLU A 4 -70.80 32.49 -26.39
N ASN A 5 -70.09 31.56 -25.74
CA ASN A 5 -69.72 30.26 -26.32
C ASN A 5 -70.47 29.11 -25.65
N ALA A 6 -71.51 29.41 -24.87
CA ALA A 6 -72.39 28.48 -24.21
C ALA A 6 -73.86 28.86 -24.51
N SER A 7 -74.78 27.90 -24.43
CA SER A 7 -76.21 28.11 -24.65
C SER A 7 -76.96 27.48 -23.50
N PHE A 8 -77.56 28.33 -22.68
CA PHE A 8 -78.40 27.95 -21.53
C PHE A 8 -79.76 28.59 -21.78
N GLU A 9 -80.82 27.79 -21.75
CA GLU A 9 -82.19 28.25 -21.94
C GLU A 9 -82.97 28.02 -20.65
N THR A 10 -83.53 29.07 -20.07
CA THR A 10 -84.22 29.02 -18.79
C THR A 10 -85.68 29.42 -18.93
N LYS A 11 -86.56 28.59 -18.39
CA LYS A 11 -88.00 28.81 -18.31
C LYS A 11 -88.48 28.47 -16.91
N PHE A 12 -89.53 29.14 -16.45
CA PHE A 12 -90.11 28.87 -15.15
C PHE A 12 -91.59 29.19 -15.14
N ILE A 13 -92.30 28.53 -14.23
CA ILE A 13 -93.69 28.80 -13.86
C ILE A 13 -93.68 29.02 -12.34
N SER A 14 -94.42 30.01 -11.86
CA SER A 14 -94.50 30.35 -10.43
C SER A 14 -95.88 30.89 -10.12
N GLU A 15 -96.68 30.10 -9.41
CA GLU A 15 -98.10 30.35 -9.21
C GLU A 15 -98.46 30.37 -7.73
N ALA A 16 -99.44 31.20 -7.37
CA ALA A 16 -99.93 31.30 -6.00
C ALA A 16 -100.77 30.08 -5.57
N GLY A 17 -101.16 29.21 -6.51
CA GLY A 17 -102.06 28.09 -6.24
C GLY A 17 -103.42 28.58 -5.72
N SER A 18 -103.87 28.03 -4.60
CA SER A 18 -105.14 28.42 -3.94
C SER A 18 -105.02 29.65 -3.04
N TYR A 19 -103.81 30.21 -2.87
CA TYR A 19 -103.53 31.33 -1.97
C TYR A 19 -103.64 32.69 -2.68
N LEU A 20 -103.83 33.77 -1.91
CA LEU A 20 -103.98 35.13 -2.46
C LEU A 20 -102.66 35.70 -2.98
N ASN A 21 -101.55 35.35 -2.33
CA ASN A 21 -100.21 35.79 -2.69
C ASN A 21 -99.33 34.57 -2.95
N ASN A 22 -98.38 34.73 -3.87
CA ASN A 22 -97.32 33.75 -4.09
C ASN A 22 -96.15 34.07 -3.15
N ALA A 23 -95.88 33.18 -2.19
CA ALA A 23 -94.77 33.29 -1.25
C ALA A 23 -93.45 32.75 -1.83
N ASP A 24 -93.47 32.11 -2.99
CA ASP A 24 -92.27 31.68 -3.70
C ASP A 24 -91.62 32.84 -4.47
N TYR A 25 -90.32 32.72 -4.73
CA TYR A 25 -89.64 33.65 -5.62
C TYR A 25 -88.48 32.98 -6.36
N PHE A 26 -88.41 33.22 -7.67
CA PHE A 26 -87.29 32.80 -8.51
C PHE A 26 -86.68 33.99 -9.24
N ALA A 27 -85.36 34.07 -9.24
CA ALA A 27 -84.62 35.01 -10.08
C ALA A 27 -83.28 34.43 -10.50
N PHE A 28 -82.76 34.93 -11.62
CA PHE A 28 -81.45 34.54 -12.11
C PHE A 28 -80.72 35.71 -12.76
N VAL A 29 -79.40 35.59 -12.84
CA VAL A 29 -78.53 36.54 -13.54
C VAL A 29 -77.45 35.78 -14.29
N GLU A 30 -77.33 36.06 -15.58
CA GLU A 30 -76.33 35.45 -16.46
C GLU A 30 -75.26 36.48 -16.84
N LEU A 31 -74.11 36.40 -16.18
CA LEU A 31 -72.95 37.24 -16.46
C LEU A 31 -72.05 36.58 -17.51
N LYS A 32 -71.07 37.36 -17.98
CA LYS A 32 -70.08 36.95 -18.98
C LYS A 32 -69.39 35.61 -18.71
N ASP A 33 -69.02 35.36 -17.46
CA ASP A 33 -68.21 34.20 -17.06
C ASP A 33 -68.91 33.26 -16.07
N TYR A 34 -70.04 33.68 -15.48
CA TYR A 34 -70.83 32.90 -14.54
C TYR A 34 -72.33 33.18 -14.70
N ALA A 35 -73.19 32.23 -14.35
CA ALA A 35 -74.62 32.46 -14.12
C ALA A 35 -75.01 32.00 -12.71
N CYS A 36 -75.99 32.67 -12.12
CA CYS A 36 -76.57 32.36 -10.82
C CYS A 36 -78.08 32.25 -10.93
N TYR A 37 -78.64 31.15 -10.47
CA TYR A 37 -80.07 30.86 -10.41
C TYR A 37 -80.45 30.66 -8.94
N VAL A 38 -81.50 31.33 -8.50
CA VAL A 38 -81.91 31.30 -7.10
C VAL A 38 -83.41 31.11 -7.03
N ILE A 39 -83.82 30.05 -6.34
CA ILE A 39 -85.21 29.73 -6.04
C ILE A 39 -85.39 29.73 -4.52
N ALA A 40 -86.50 30.27 -4.05
CA ALA A 40 -86.84 30.28 -2.63
C ALA A 40 -88.35 30.09 -2.42
N ASP A 41 -88.67 29.47 -1.30
CA ASP A 41 -90.01 29.22 -0.78
C ASP A 41 -90.12 29.94 0.57
N GLY A 42 -91.11 30.83 0.72
CA GLY A 42 -91.40 31.53 1.96
C GLY A 42 -92.12 30.60 2.93
N ILE A 43 -91.42 30.15 3.99
CA ILE A 43 -91.93 29.14 4.92
C ILE A 43 -92.49 29.75 6.22
N ASP A 44 -92.74 31.05 6.21
CA ASP A 44 -93.32 31.76 7.34
C ASP A 44 -94.85 31.79 7.28
N THR A 45 -95.48 32.04 8.43
CA THR A 45 -96.94 31.84 8.60
C THR A 45 -97.80 33.02 8.16
N ASP A 46 -97.25 34.01 7.45
CA ASP A 46 -97.98 35.24 7.10
C ASP A 46 -97.78 35.58 5.62
N ASP A 47 -98.84 35.34 4.85
CA ASP A 47 -98.90 35.48 3.39
C ASP A 47 -98.64 36.91 2.88
N MET A 48 -98.50 37.92 3.75
CA MET A 48 -98.08 39.27 3.35
C MET A 48 -96.55 39.46 3.33
N LYS A 49 -95.78 38.48 3.83
CA LYS A 49 -94.32 38.53 3.88
C LYS A 49 -93.69 38.26 2.52
N LYS A 50 -92.47 38.74 2.37
CA LYS A 50 -91.68 38.68 1.13
C LYS A 50 -90.32 38.04 1.36
N SER A 51 -90.26 37.05 2.25
CA SER A 51 -89.02 36.41 2.69
C SER A 51 -88.25 35.76 1.56
N ALA A 52 -88.94 35.02 0.66
CA ALA A 52 -88.32 34.45 -0.53
C ALA A 52 -87.75 35.54 -1.45
N GLN A 53 -88.52 36.61 -1.71
CA GLN A 53 -88.09 37.73 -2.55
C GLN A 53 -86.87 38.46 -1.97
N GLN A 54 -86.85 38.73 -0.66
CA GLN A 54 -85.73 39.38 0.02
C GLN A 54 -84.47 38.51 -0.01
N ALA A 55 -84.61 37.22 0.29
CA ALA A 55 -83.51 36.27 0.26
C ALA A 55 -82.90 36.13 -1.14
N VAL A 56 -83.73 35.94 -2.16
CA VAL A 56 -83.28 35.84 -3.56
C VAL A 56 -82.59 37.13 -4.01
N THR A 57 -83.18 38.29 -3.69
CA THR A 57 -82.62 39.60 -4.06
C THR A 57 -81.23 39.80 -3.43
N ALA A 58 -81.06 39.43 -2.15
CA ALA A 58 -79.78 39.50 -1.47
C ALA A 58 -78.71 38.61 -2.12
N VAL A 59 -79.06 37.38 -2.51
CA VAL A 59 -78.15 36.48 -3.24
C VAL A 59 -77.76 37.06 -4.59
N ILE A 60 -78.73 37.50 -5.39
CA ILE A 60 -78.48 38.03 -6.74
C ILE A 60 -77.60 39.28 -6.68
N ALA A 61 -77.86 40.19 -5.74
CA ALA A 61 -77.03 41.38 -5.52
C ALA A 61 -75.60 41.00 -5.14
N LYS A 62 -75.42 40.08 -4.18
CA LYS A 62 -74.10 39.64 -3.72
C LYS A 62 -73.31 38.90 -4.79
N PHE A 63 -73.98 38.07 -5.58
CA PHE A 63 -73.37 37.38 -6.71
C PHE A 63 -72.94 38.36 -7.80
N SER A 64 -73.78 39.36 -8.11
CA SER A 64 -73.48 40.35 -9.15
C SER A 64 -72.25 41.21 -8.80
N ASP A 65 -72.08 41.55 -7.53
CA ASP A 65 -70.90 42.27 -7.03
C ASP A 65 -69.63 41.40 -7.06
N MET A 66 -69.75 40.14 -6.66
CA MET A 66 -68.61 39.24 -6.52
C MET A 66 -68.88 37.85 -7.10
N PRO A 67 -68.93 37.70 -8.43
CA PRO A 67 -69.31 36.43 -9.06
C PRO A 67 -68.26 35.35 -8.84
N GLY A 68 -68.71 34.14 -8.56
CA GLY A 68 -67.85 32.97 -8.45
C GLY A 68 -68.53 31.74 -7.86
N MET A 69 -67.94 30.57 -8.09
CA MET A 69 -68.54 29.27 -7.73
C MET A 69 -67.73 28.48 -6.68
N SER A 70 -66.83 29.13 -5.94
CA SER A 70 -66.07 28.44 -4.86
C SER A 70 -67.00 28.11 -3.68
N LYS A 71 -66.64 27.15 -2.82
CA LYS A 71 -67.48 26.80 -1.66
C LYS A 71 -67.63 28.02 -0.74
N ALA A 72 -66.57 28.81 -0.60
CA ALA A 72 -66.58 30.06 0.15
C ALA A 72 -67.51 31.12 -0.45
N LYS A 73 -67.59 31.22 -1.80
CA LYS A 73 -68.51 32.15 -2.46
C LYS A 73 -69.97 31.77 -2.23
N LEU A 74 -70.34 30.51 -2.47
CA LEU A 74 -71.71 30.07 -2.19
C LEU A 74 -72.08 30.20 -0.72
N LYS A 75 -71.15 29.87 0.20
CA LYS A 75 -71.36 30.11 1.63
C LYS A 75 -71.62 31.61 1.92
N SER A 76 -70.88 32.51 1.27
CA SER A 76 -71.08 33.95 1.45
C SER A 76 -72.41 34.45 0.88
N TYR A 77 -72.91 33.86 -0.20
CA TYR A 77 -74.23 34.20 -0.76
C TYR A 77 -75.36 33.76 0.17
N MET A 78 -75.30 32.52 0.66
CA MET A 78 -76.27 31.99 1.62
C MET A 78 -76.24 32.78 2.93
N ALA A 79 -75.05 33.16 3.41
CA ALA A 79 -74.90 33.96 4.63
C ALA A 79 -75.44 35.38 4.47
N GLU A 80 -75.31 35.98 3.28
CA GLU A 80 -75.88 37.30 2.98
C GLU A 80 -77.41 37.24 3.06
N ALA A 81 -78.05 36.28 2.38
CA ALA A 81 -79.50 36.09 2.44
C ALA A 81 -80.00 35.84 3.87
N HIS A 82 -79.30 34.99 4.63
CA HIS A 82 -79.64 34.70 6.02
C HIS A 82 -79.56 35.95 6.89
N ARG A 83 -78.50 36.76 6.74
CA ARG A 83 -78.33 38.01 7.46
C ARG A 83 -79.41 39.03 7.10
N THR A 84 -79.74 39.17 5.82
CA THR A 84 -80.80 40.08 5.36
C THR A 84 -82.14 39.76 6.02
N LEU A 85 -82.55 38.48 6.06
CA LEU A 85 -83.81 38.11 6.71
C LEU A 85 -83.81 38.38 8.21
N LEU A 86 -82.68 38.18 8.90
CA LEU A 86 -82.55 38.49 10.33
C LEU A 86 -82.53 40.00 10.63
N GLU A 87 -81.98 40.81 9.73
CA GLU A 87 -81.96 42.28 9.86
C GLU A 87 -83.34 42.89 9.57
N GLU A 88 -84.08 42.32 8.63
CA GLU A 88 -85.41 42.79 8.23
C GLU A 88 -86.54 42.20 9.10
N SER A 89 -86.26 41.18 9.92
CA SER A 89 -87.19 40.64 10.91
C SER A 89 -87.33 41.57 12.12
N ALA A 90 -88.10 42.65 11.97
CA ALA A 90 -88.35 43.61 13.04
C ALA A 90 -89.34 43.09 14.09
N GLU A 91 -90.61 42.94 13.71
CA GLU A 91 -91.70 42.50 14.61
C GLU A 91 -92.11 41.04 14.38
N ILE A 92 -91.87 40.51 13.17
CA ILE A 92 -92.22 39.16 12.78
C ILE A 92 -91.02 38.51 12.10
N ARG A 93 -90.78 37.23 12.43
CA ARG A 93 -89.69 36.44 11.84
C ARG A 93 -89.98 36.16 10.36
N LEU A 94 -88.95 36.36 9.54
CA LEU A 94 -88.91 36.09 8.11
C LEU A 94 -88.15 34.79 7.89
N GLU A 95 -88.77 33.80 7.25
CA GLU A 95 -88.20 32.47 7.09
C GLU A 95 -88.36 32.00 5.65
N ALA A 96 -87.30 31.43 5.08
CA ALA A 96 -87.36 30.91 3.71
C ALA A 96 -86.51 29.65 3.56
N SER A 97 -87.00 28.70 2.75
CA SER A 97 -86.13 27.75 2.09
C SER A 97 -85.52 28.40 0.85
N ILE A 98 -84.27 28.06 0.55
CA ILE A 98 -83.56 28.61 -0.61
C ILE A 98 -82.64 27.57 -1.24
N LEU A 99 -82.52 27.63 -2.56
CA LEU A 99 -81.50 26.95 -3.34
C LEU A 99 -80.83 27.93 -4.32
N VAL A 100 -79.49 27.94 -4.31
CA VAL A 100 -78.63 28.79 -5.12
C VAL A 100 -77.77 27.91 -6.01
N LEU A 101 -77.96 27.98 -7.32
CA LEU A 101 -77.15 27.29 -8.34
C LEU A 101 -76.24 28.30 -9.05
N VAL A 102 -74.94 28.04 -9.07
CA VAL A 102 -73.95 28.83 -9.80
C VAL A 102 -73.21 27.97 -10.82
N THR A 103 -73.16 28.43 -12.07
CA THR A 103 -72.42 27.78 -13.15
C THR A 103 -71.36 28.71 -13.75
N ASP A 104 -70.22 28.15 -14.15
CA ASP A 104 -69.21 28.85 -14.97
C ASP A 104 -69.32 28.51 -16.46
N TYR A 105 -70.51 28.06 -16.86
CA TYR A 105 -70.90 27.52 -18.16
C TYR A 105 -70.22 26.20 -18.55
N LYS A 106 -69.41 25.62 -17.66
CA LYS A 106 -68.79 24.31 -17.85
C LYS A 106 -69.04 23.39 -16.66
N LYS A 107 -69.11 23.95 -15.47
CA LYS A 107 -69.38 23.26 -14.22
C LYS A 107 -70.43 24.00 -13.43
N ALA A 108 -71.30 23.25 -12.77
CA ALA A 108 -72.26 23.75 -11.81
C ALA A 108 -71.80 23.48 -10.37
N ARG A 109 -72.29 24.31 -9.45
CA ARG A 109 -72.30 24.06 -8.02
C ARG A 109 -73.52 24.73 -7.43
N TRP A 110 -74.19 24.06 -6.52
CA TRP A 110 -75.30 24.60 -5.77
C TRP A 110 -75.08 24.59 -4.25
N ALA A 111 -75.85 25.43 -3.56
CA ALA A 111 -75.99 25.44 -2.13
C ALA A 111 -77.47 25.59 -1.77
N HIS A 112 -77.92 24.93 -0.72
CA HIS A 112 -79.32 24.96 -0.31
C HIS A 112 -79.49 24.90 1.20
N ALA A 113 -80.60 25.45 1.66
CA ALA A 113 -81.09 25.33 3.02
C ALA A 113 -82.62 25.30 2.98
N GLY A 114 -83.19 24.27 3.59
CA GLY A 114 -84.59 23.92 3.57
C GLY A 114 -84.88 22.79 2.57
N ASN A 115 -86.02 22.89 1.89
CA ASN A 115 -86.60 21.89 1.01
C ASN A 115 -86.89 22.42 -0.41
N CYS A 116 -86.27 23.52 -0.86
CA CYS A 116 -86.14 23.79 -2.30
C CYS A 116 -85.20 22.77 -2.93
N ARG A 117 -85.65 22.10 -3.99
CA ARG A 117 -84.94 20.98 -4.61
C ARG A 117 -84.31 21.35 -5.94
N LEU A 118 -83.24 20.62 -6.27
CA LEU A 118 -82.61 20.58 -7.59
C LEU A 118 -82.50 19.13 -8.03
N ALA A 119 -82.87 18.87 -9.29
CA ALA A 119 -82.55 17.65 -10.02
C ALA A 119 -81.73 18.00 -11.27
N LEU A 120 -80.63 17.29 -11.50
CA LEU A 120 -79.82 17.36 -12.72
C LEU A 120 -80.05 16.07 -13.50
N LEU A 121 -80.57 16.21 -14.71
CA LEU A 121 -80.90 15.11 -15.62
C LEU A 121 -79.97 15.13 -16.83
N HIS A 122 -79.60 13.93 -17.28
CA HIS A 122 -78.83 13.74 -18.51
C HIS A 122 -79.30 12.46 -19.21
N ASN A 123 -79.62 12.54 -20.50
CA ASN A 123 -80.07 11.42 -21.33
C ASN A 123 -81.17 10.55 -20.67
N GLY A 124 -82.21 11.19 -20.12
CA GLY A 124 -83.36 10.50 -19.54
C GLY A 124 -83.08 9.82 -18.19
N ALA A 125 -82.07 10.28 -17.44
CA ALA A 125 -81.79 9.80 -16.08
C ALA A 125 -81.46 10.97 -15.14
N ILE A 126 -81.91 10.88 -13.88
CA ILE A 126 -81.51 11.80 -12.80
C ILE A 126 -80.10 11.42 -12.35
N ILE A 127 -79.13 12.31 -12.57
CA ILE A 127 -77.72 12.12 -12.24
C ILE A 127 -77.41 12.63 -10.84
N GLU A 128 -78.02 13.74 -10.44
CA GLU A 128 -77.87 14.33 -9.11
C GLU A 128 -79.21 14.90 -8.65
N ALA A 129 -79.52 14.75 -7.36
CA ALA A 129 -80.66 15.38 -6.72
C ALA A 129 -80.27 15.91 -5.33
N THR A 130 -80.82 17.05 -4.92
CA THR A 130 -80.61 17.55 -3.56
C THR A 130 -81.45 16.81 -2.56
N LYS A 131 -80.90 16.64 -1.36
CA LYS A 131 -81.59 16.13 -0.19
C LYS A 131 -82.02 17.29 0.70
N ASP A 132 -83.27 17.30 1.14
CA ASP A 132 -83.81 18.36 2.00
C ASP A 132 -83.04 18.44 3.31
N THR A 133 -82.89 19.63 3.88
CA THR A 133 -82.36 19.78 5.24
C THR A 133 -83.47 19.64 6.28
N SER A 134 -84.20 18.53 6.20
CA SER A 134 -85.29 18.15 7.10
C SER A 134 -84.87 17.08 8.11
N LEU A 135 -85.60 16.99 9.21
CA LEU A 135 -85.38 15.97 10.23
C LEU A 135 -85.56 14.57 9.64
N THR A 136 -86.62 14.35 8.85
CA THR A 136 -86.86 13.08 8.16
C THR A 136 -85.72 12.69 7.23
N GLN A 137 -85.20 13.62 6.42
CA GLN A 137 -84.08 13.31 5.54
C GLN A 137 -82.82 12.94 6.34
N ARG A 138 -82.59 13.57 7.49
CA ARG A 138 -81.50 13.21 8.41
C ARG A 138 -81.67 11.81 8.98
N LEU A 139 -82.88 11.43 9.37
CA LEU A 139 -83.20 10.08 9.88
C LEU A 139 -82.99 9.01 8.80
N ALA A 140 -83.34 9.31 7.55
CA ALA A 140 -83.08 8.42 6.43
C ALA A 140 -81.57 8.32 6.11
N ASP A 141 -80.86 9.44 6.16
CA ASP A 141 -79.40 9.48 5.96
C ASP A 141 -78.64 8.75 7.10
N SER A 142 -79.23 8.63 8.31
CA SER A 142 -78.71 7.84 9.44
C SER A 142 -79.21 6.40 9.49
N GLU A 143 -79.95 5.94 8.47
CA GLU A 143 -80.56 4.61 8.37
C GLU A 143 -81.56 4.28 9.51
N GLU A 144 -82.07 5.30 10.22
CA GLU A 144 -83.09 5.15 11.27
C GLU A 144 -84.49 4.92 10.69
N ILE A 145 -84.74 5.40 9.47
CA ILE A 145 -85.92 5.09 8.67
C ILE A 145 -85.53 4.67 7.24
N PRO A 146 -86.31 3.81 6.57
CA PRO A 146 -86.15 3.52 5.15
C PRO A 146 -86.30 4.77 4.26
N LEU A 147 -85.52 4.85 3.17
CA LEU A 147 -85.51 5.99 2.25
C LEU A 147 -86.87 6.23 1.56
N ASP A 148 -87.62 5.16 1.27
CA ASP A 148 -88.96 5.19 0.68
C ASP A 148 -90.02 5.76 1.62
N MET A 149 -89.77 5.77 2.94
CA MET A 149 -90.67 6.39 3.92
C MET A 149 -90.53 7.91 4.02
N VAL A 150 -89.47 8.51 3.43
CA VAL A 150 -89.20 9.95 3.54
C VAL A 150 -90.34 10.78 2.97
N SER A 151 -90.84 10.41 1.78
CA SER A 151 -91.87 11.18 1.06
C SER A 151 -93.22 11.20 1.79
N SER A 152 -93.52 10.21 2.64
CA SER A 152 -94.78 10.09 3.37
C SER A 152 -94.68 10.40 4.87
N HIS A 153 -93.52 10.84 5.36
CA HIS A 153 -93.30 11.06 6.79
C HIS A 153 -93.89 12.40 7.27
N GLU A 154 -94.49 12.43 8.46
CA GLU A 154 -95.10 13.63 9.06
C GLU A 154 -94.10 14.79 9.22
N GLU A 155 -92.90 14.48 9.72
CA GLU A 155 -91.80 15.44 9.91
C GLU A 155 -91.03 15.84 8.63
N ARG A 156 -91.52 15.48 7.42
CA ARG A 156 -90.77 15.73 6.16
C ARG A 156 -90.49 17.21 5.92
N ASN A 157 -91.35 18.07 6.46
CA ASN A 157 -91.26 19.54 6.40
C ASN A 157 -90.65 20.18 7.66
N ASN A 158 -90.19 19.40 8.64
CA ASN A 158 -89.50 19.92 9.82
C ASN A 158 -88.02 20.18 9.50
N LEU A 159 -87.70 21.43 9.18
CA LEU A 159 -86.38 21.83 8.69
C LEU A 159 -85.41 22.12 9.84
N TYR A 160 -84.20 21.53 9.78
CA TYR A 160 -83.12 21.84 10.73
C TYR A 160 -82.17 22.94 10.24
N ALA A 161 -82.26 23.31 8.96
CA ALA A 161 -81.51 24.40 8.34
C ALA A 161 -82.41 25.17 7.37
N TYR A 162 -82.64 26.46 7.60
CA TYR A 162 -83.38 27.36 6.71
C TYR A 162 -82.93 28.82 6.96
N LEU A 163 -83.31 29.76 6.07
CA LEU A 163 -82.96 31.17 6.23
C LEU A 163 -83.82 31.83 7.33
N GLY A 164 -83.26 32.79 8.07
CA GLY A 164 -83.96 33.45 9.19
C GLY A 164 -84.04 32.63 10.49
N GLN A 165 -83.55 31.39 10.49
CA GLN A 165 -83.54 30.55 11.70
C GLN A 165 -82.70 31.14 12.83
N PRO A 166 -83.09 30.95 14.11
CA PRO A 166 -82.27 31.36 15.23
C PRO A 166 -80.99 30.51 15.35
N GLY A 167 -79.89 31.14 15.76
CA GLY A 167 -78.64 30.45 16.07
C GLY A 167 -77.77 30.14 14.85
N LYS A 168 -77.14 28.96 14.84
CA LYS A 168 -76.12 28.62 13.82
C LYS A 168 -76.77 28.23 12.50
N PHE A 169 -76.54 29.01 11.45
CA PHE A 169 -76.91 28.67 10.08
C PHE A 169 -75.81 27.88 9.36
N SER A 170 -76.17 26.74 8.79
CA SER A 170 -75.23 25.84 8.11
C SER A 170 -75.86 25.26 6.83
N PRO A 171 -75.80 25.97 5.69
CA PRO A 171 -76.32 25.47 4.42
C PRO A 171 -75.48 24.31 3.89
N VAL A 172 -76.10 23.44 3.09
CA VAL A 172 -75.42 22.37 2.36
C VAL A 172 -74.79 22.96 1.09
N ILE A 173 -73.56 22.56 0.76
CA ILE A 173 -72.84 23.03 -0.43
C ILE A 173 -72.25 21.84 -1.17
N SER A 174 -72.65 21.67 -2.43
CA SER A 174 -72.23 20.55 -3.28
C SER A 174 -70.76 20.59 -3.69
N ALA A 175 -70.30 19.50 -4.34
CA ALA A 175 -69.03 19.47 -5.06
C ALA A 175 -69.10 20.38 -6.31
N LYS A 176 -68.13 20.29 -7.23
CA LYS A 176 -68.33 20.88 -8.57
C LYS A 176 -68.76 19.75 -9.49
N HIS A 177 -69.90 19.91 -10.13
CA HIS A 177 -70.42 18.95 -11.10
C HIS A 177 -70.07 19.44 -12.49
N SER A 178 -69.55 18.56 -13.34
CA SER A 178 -69.29 18.92 -14.74
C SER A 178 -70.60 18.85 -15.48
N LEU A 179 -70.87 19.86 -16.30
CA LEU A 179 -72.04 19.86 -17.17
C LEU A 179 -71.66 19.30 -18.54
N GLU A 180 -72.64 18.70 -19.20
CA GLU A 180 -72.56 18.20 -20.56
C GLU A 180 -73.61 18.85 -21.46
N ASP A 181 -73.37 18.80 -22.77
CA ASP A 181 -74.36 19.27 -23.75
C ASP A 181 -75.60 18.36 -23.66
N GLY A 182 -76.78 18.95 -23.46
CA GLY A 182 -78.03 18.22 -23.28
C GLY A 182 -78.46 18.00 -21.83
N ASP A 183 -77.69 18.46 -20.84
CA ASP A 183 -78.15 18.42 -19.44
C ASP A 183 -79.41 19.28 -19.24
N ILE A 184 -80.32 18.80 -18.40
CA ILE A 184 -81.49 19.56 -17.92
C ILE A 184 -81.37 19.73 -16.42
N ILE A 185 -81.46 20.96 -15.93
CA ILE A 185 -81.48 21.25 -14.49
C ILE A 185 -82.86 21.74 -14.12
N LEU A 186 -83.52 21.02 -13.21
CA LEU A 186 -84.82 21.35 -12.66
C LEU A 186 -84.67 21.90 -11.24
N LEU A 187 -85.34 23.00 -10.94
CA LEU A 187 -85.43 23.56 -9.58
C LEU A 187 -86.90 23.66 -9.17
N GLU A 188 -87.21 23.25 -7.94
CA GLU A 188 -88.59 23.11 -7.46
C GLU A 188 -88.74 23.62 -6.02
N THR A 189 -89.81 24.34 -5.73
CA THR A 189 -90.26 24.64 -4.36
C THR A 189 -91.16 23.53 -3.81
N ARG A 190 -91.51 23.59 -2.53
CA ARG A 190 -92.30 22.56 -1.84
C ARG A 190 -93.60 22.22 -2.57
N GLY A 191 -94.39 23.21 -2.97
CA GLY A 191 -95.68 22.95 -3.62
C GLY A 191 -95.57 22.23 -4.97
N ALA A 192 -94.38 22.23 -5.60
CA ALA A 192 -94.12 21.45 -6.81
C ALA A 192 -93.76 19.99 -6.48
N TRP A 193 -92.63 19.76 -5.79
CA TRP A 193 -92.10 18.39 -5.61
C TRP A 193 -92.94 17.51 -4.68
N GLU A 194 -93.83 18.08 -3.85
CA GLU A 194 -94.77 17.27 -3.06
C GLU A 194 -95.78 16.53 -3.95
N ASN A 195 -95.99 17.02 -5.18
CA ASN A 195 -96.92 16.49 -6.16
C ASN A 195 -96.19 15.84 -7.35
N ILE A 196 -94.89 16.07 -7.51
CA ILE A 196 -94.08 15.59 -8.63
C ILE A 196 -93.02 14.62 -8.10
N GLY A 197 -93.11 13.35 -8.50
CA GLY A 197 -92.10 12.34 -8.19
C GLY A 197 -91.06 12.19 -9.31
N ASP A 198 -90.06 11.35 -9.05
CA ASP A 198 -88.98 11.08 -10.01
C ASP A 198 -89.50 10.57 -11.37
N ALA A 199 -90.61 9.81 -11.37
CA ALA A 199 -91.21 9.29 -12.59
C ALA A 199 -91.80 10.42 -13.46
N GLU A 200 -92.50 11.37 -12.84
CA GLU A 200 -93.06 12.53 -13.50
C GLU A 200 -91.97 13.49 -14.01
N LEU A 201 -90.87 13.66 -13.27
CA LEU A 201 -89.70 14.43 -13.74
C LEU A 201 -89.07 13.81 -14.99
N LEU A 202 -88.92 12.48 -15.00
CA LEU A 202 -88.36 11.75 -16.13
C LEU A 202 -89.28 11.81 -17.36
N ASP A 203 -90.59 11.62 -17.16
CA ASP A 203 -91.59 11.70 -18.24
C ASP A 203 -91.66 13.11 -18.84
N ALA A 204 -91.72 14.15 -18.00
CA ALA A 204 -91.79 15.54 -18.44
C ALA A 204 -90.52 16.02 -19.17
N THR A 205 -89.40 15.31 -19.05
CA THR A 205 -88.15 15.63 -19.73
C THR A 205 -87.85 14.72 -20.93
N ASP A 206 -88.62 13.64 -21.12
CA ASP A 206 -88.37 12.70 -22.21
C ASP A 206 -88.78 13.28 -23.57
N GLY A 207 -87.87 13.22 -24.55
CA GLY A 207 -88.12 13.69 -25.91
C GLY A 207 -88.40 15.20 -26.08
N VAL A 208 -88.29 16.00 -25.01
CA VAL A 208 -88.59 17.43 -25.01
C VAL A 208 -87.41 18.25 -25.56
N SER A 209 -87.72 19.26 -26.37
CA SER A 209 -86.70 20.12 -27.02
C SER A 209 -86.66 21.56 -26.51
N LYS A 210 -87.61 21.95 -25.64
CA LYS A 210 -87.73 23.30 -25.07
C LYS A 210 -87.96 23.24 -23.57
N ALA A 211 -87.29 24.13 -22.84
CA ALA A 211 -87.42 24.21 -21.39
C ALA A 211 -88.88 24.51 -20.93
N GLU A 212 -89.66 25.23 -21.75
CA GLU A 212 -91.04 25.60 -21.46
C GLU A 212 -92.00 24.41 -21.43
N GLU A 213 -91.78 23.43 -22.32
CA GLU A 213 -92.60 22.21 -22.40
C GLU A 213 -92.47 21.36 -21.12
N VAL A 214 -91.29 21.35 -20.49
CA VAL A 214 -91.09 20.69 -19.20
C VAL A 214 -91.86 21.38 -18.08
N CYS A 215 -91.80 22.71 -18.01
CA CYS A 215 -92.52 23.47 -16.98
C CYS A 215 -94.04 23.25 -17.09
N THR A 216 -94.61 23.37 -18.30
CA THR A 216 -96.05 23.16 -18.50
C THR A 216 -96.47 21.71 -18.26
N GLY A 217 -95.67 20.73 -18.68
CA GLY A 217 -95.97 19.32 -18.43
C GLY A 217 -96.01 18.99 -16.93
N LEU A 218 -95.06 19.53 -16.16
CA LEU A 218 -95.04 19.38 -14.70
C LEU A 218 -96.17 20.16 -14.00
N GLU A 219 -96.54 21.34 -14.49
CA GLU A 219 -97.71 22.08 -14.00
C GLU A 219 -99.01 21.29 -14.24
N ASP A 220 -99.18 20.70 -15.43
CA ASP A 220 -100.34 19.84 -15.75
C ASP A 220 -100.44 18.65 -14.78
N VAL A 221 -99.31 18.06 -14.37
CA VAL A 221 -99.28 17.02 -13.34
C VAL A 221 -99.85 17.54 -12.02
N ILE A 222 -99.40 18.69 -11.53
CA ILE A 222 -99.92 19.31 -10.29
C ILE A 222 -101.43 19.57 -10.39
N LEU A 223 -101.89 20.18 -11.49
CA LEU A 223 -103.29 20.54 -11.70
C LEU A 223 -104.21 19.31 -11.88
N SER A 224 -103.69 18.19 -12.38
CA SER A 224 -104.47 16.97 -12.62
C SER A 224 -104.86 16.21 -11.35
N GLN A 225 -104.16 16.43 -10.23
CA GLN A 225 -104.32 15.67 -8.98
C GLN A 225 -105.59 16.00 -8.18
N ARG A 226 -106.36 17.01 -8.59
CA ARG A 226 -107.64 17.42 -7.96
C ARG A 226 -107.54 17.64 -6.44
N LEU A 227 -106.47 18.30 -6.00
CA LEU A 227 -106.30 18.69 -4.61
C LEU A 227 -107.31 19.78 -4.22
N ASP A 228 -107.84 19.71 -3.00
CA ASP A 228 -108.75 20.73 -2.46
C ASP A 228 -108.05 22.08 -2.26
N ILE A 229 -106.74 22.04 -1.97
CA ILE A 229 -105.86 23.20 -1.79
C ILE A 229 -104.56 22.92 -2.53
N ILE A 230 -104.17 23.83 -3.42
CA ILE A 230 -102.88 23.80 -4.11
C ILE A 230 -101.96 24.83 -3.44
N GLU A 231 -100.79 24.39 -2.97
CA GLU A 231 -99.75 25.24 -2.38
C GLU A 231 -99.17 26.25 -3.38
N ASN A 232 -98.41 27.24 -2.91
CA ASN A 232 -97.53 27.99 -3.80
C ASN A 232 -96.52 27.02 -4.44
N TYR A 233 -96.34 27.11 -5.75
CA TYR A 233 -95.40 26.25 -6.45
C TYR A 233 -94.63 27.03 -7.50
N THR A 234 -93.35 26.68 -7.62
CA THR A 234 -92.44 27.24 -8.61
C THR A 234 -91.60 26.12 -9.20
N ILE A 235 -91.67 26.00 -10.53
CA ILE A 235 -90.92 25.02 -11.33
C ILE A 235 -90.00 25.80 -12.25
N VAL A 236 -88.71 25.49 -12.23
CA VAL A 236 -87.71 26.10 -13.11
C VAL A 236 -87.04 25.02 -13.92
N SER A 237 -86.97 25.20 -15.23
CA SER A 237 -86.25 24.34 -16.16
C SER A 237 -85.11 25.11 -16.84
N ILE A 238 -83.89 24.57 -16.75
CA ILE A 238 -82.67 25.13 -17.34
C ILE A 238 -82.05 24.09 -18.27
N PHE A 239 -82.13 24.33 -19.57
CA PHE A 239 -81.57 23.47 -20.60
C PHE A 239 -80.14 23.89 -20.93
N VAL A 240 -79.19 22.98 -20.78
CA VAL A 240 -77.77 23.17 -21.11
C VAL A 240 -77.54 22.73 -22.56
N ASN A 241 -78.05 23.54 -23.51
CA ASN A 241 -77.93 23.25 -24.95
C ASN A 241 -76.47 23.21 -25.43
N LYS A 242 -75.58 24.00 -24.79
CA LYS A 242 -74.14 24.01 -25.11
C LYS A 242 -73.29 24.49 -23.94
N ILE A 243 -72.29 23.72 -23.53
CA ILE A 243 -71.30 24.11 -22.54
C ILE A 243 -70.15 24.93 -23.14
N TYR A 244 -69.49 25.71 -22.29
CA TYR A 244 -68.26 26.40 -22.65
C TYR A 244 -67.09 25.43 -22.81
N GLN A 245 -66.55 25.36 -24.02
CA GLN A 245 -65.30 24.67 -24.32
C GLN A 245 -64.16 25.68 -24.56
N ASN A 246 -62.98 25.45 -23.96
CA ASN A 246 -61.84 26.35 -24.15
C ASN A 246 -61.20 26.10 -25.54
N PRO A 247 -61.23 27.07 -26.47
CA PRO A 247 -60.79 26.87 -27.86
C PRO A 247 -59.29 26.58 -28.01
N LYS A 248 -58.45 26.85 -26.99
CA LYS A 248 -57.00 26.62 -27.05
C LYS A 248 -56.53 25.30 -26.41
N GLN A 249 -57.42 24.55 -25.76
CA GLN A 249 -57.04 23.38 -24.93
C GLN A 249 -56.35 22.26 -25.73
N GLY A 250 -56.73 22.04 -26.98
CA GLY A 250 -56.12 21.01 -27.85
C GLY A 250 -54.67 21.29 -28.27
N LYS A 251 -54.30 22.58 -28.44
CA LYS A 251 -52.94 22.97 -28.87
C LYS A 251 -51.92 22.77 -27.74
N TYR A 252 -52.27 23.13 -26.51
CA TYR A 252 -51.39 22.95 -25.35
C TYR A 252 -51.19 21.48 -24.99
N LYS A 253 -52.22 20.64 -25.10
CA LYS A 253 -52.09 19.19 -24.83
C LYS A 253 -51.06 18.55 -25.77
N LYS A 254 -51.13 18.84 -27.08
CA LYS A 254 -50.15 18.33 -28.07
C LYS A 254 -48.72 18.82 -27.79
N LEU A 255 -48.56 20.11 -27.45
CA LEU A 255 -47.25 20.68 -27.13
C LEU A 255 -46.64 20.05 -25.86
N ILE A 256 -47.43 19.87 -24.81
CA ILE A 256 -46.97 19.25 -23.55
C ILE A 256 -46.55 17.78 -23.81
N THR A 257 -47.34 17.02 -24.56
CA THR A 257 -46.98 15.62 -24.90
C THR A 257 -45.67 15.55 -25.71
N LEU A 258 -45.44 16.48 -26.64
CA LEU A 258 -44.18 16.57 -27.39
C LEU A 258 -42.99 16.90 -26.47
N LEU A 259 -43.14 17.86 -25.56
CA LEU A 259 -42.08 18.25 -24.63
C LEU A 259 -41.75 17.13 -23.63
N VAL A 260 -42.76 16.42 -23.11
CA VAL A 260 -42.59 15.29 -22.20
C VAL A 260 -41.89 14.13 -22.90
N SER A 261 -42.30 13.80 -24.13
CA SER A 261 -41.63 12.73 -24.91
C SER A 261 -40.18 13.10 -25.25
N LEU A 262 -39.90 14.36 -25.60
CA LEU A 262 -38.53 14.85 -25.79
C LEU A 262 -37.70 14.78 -24.51
N ALA A 263 -38.27 15.16 -23.36
CA ALA A 263 -37.59 15.08 -22.07
C ALA A 263 -37.25 13.64 -21.69
N ILE A 264 -38.17 12.69 -21.93
CA ILE A 264 -37.92 11.25 -21.71
C ILE A 264 -36.81 10.74 -22.64
N ALA A 265 -36.82 11.13 -23.92
CA ALA A 265 -35.78 10.73 -24.86
C ALA A 265 -34.40 11.29 -24.43
N LEU A 266 -34.35 12.54 -23.96
CA LEU A 266 -33.12 13.17 -23.46
C LEU A 266 -32.61 12.51 -22.18
N THR A 267 -33.49 12.15 -21.24
CA THR A 267 -33.06 11.44 -20.02
C THR A 267 -32.53 10.05 -20.34
N ILE A 268 -33.18 9.29 -21.24
CA ILE A 268 -32.68 7.99 -21.69
C ILE A 268 -31.31 8.12 -22.38
N ALA A 269 -31.13 9.12 -23.25
CA ALA A 269 -29.85 9.37 -23.90
C ALA A 269 -28.76 9.71 -22.88
N LEU A 270 -29.06 10.58 -21.91
CA LEU A 270 -28.13 10.97 -20.86
C LEU A 270 -27.74 9.79 -19.95
N THR A 271 -28.72 8.99 -19.50
CA THR A 271 -28.44 7.81 -18.67
C THR A 271 -27.62 6.78 -19.43
N THR A 272 -27.91 6.56 -20.71
CA THR A 272 -27.11 5.67 -21.56
C THR A 272 -25.66 6.14 -21.64
N ILE A 273 -25.42 7.44 -21.91
CA ILE A 273 -24.07 8.01 -21.96
C ILE A 273 -23.34 7.85 -20.63
N LEU A 274 -24.01 8.09 -19.50
CA LEU A 274 -23.41 7.96 -18.17
C LEU A 274 -23.07 6.50 -17.83
N VAL A 275 -23.97 5.56 -18.14
CA VAL A 275 -23.75 4.11 -17.94
C VAL A 275 -22.63 3.61 -18.83
N THR A 276 -22.60 3.97 -20.12
CA THR A 276 -21.51 3.61 -21.03
C THR A 276 -20.17 4.16 -20.54
N ARG A 277 -20.13 5.42 -20.08
CA ARG A 277 -18.92 6.00 -19.48
C ARG A 277 -18.48 5.25 -18.23
N TYR A 278 -19.41 4.89 -17.35
CA TYR A 278 -19.11 4.13 -16.14
C TYR A 278 -18.52 2.75 -16.48
N ILE A 279 -19.14 2.01 -17.39
CA ILE A 279 -18.66 0.70 -17.86
C ILE A 279 -17.28 0.82 -18.51
N MET A 280 -17.10 1.81 -19.38
CA MET A 280 -15.82 2.03 -20.06
C MET A 280 -14.72 2.40 -19.08
N ASN A 281 -15.00 3.26 -18.10
CA ASN A 281 -14.04 3.61 -17.04
C ASN A 281 -13.64 2.40 -16.19
N ARG A 282 -14.60 1.50 -15.89
CA ARG A 282 -14.32 0.23 -15.20
C ARG A 282 -13.41 -0.68 -16.02
N LYS A 283 -13.71 -0.87 -17.32
CA LYS A 283 -12.84 -1.67 -18.21
C LYS A 283 -11.43 -1.08 -18.33
N ASN A 284 -11.31 0.24 -18.33
CA ASN A 284 -10.01 0.90 -18.35
C ASN A 284 -9.22 0.68 -17.06
N LEU A 285 -9.89 0.65 -15.89
CA LEU A 285 -9.27 0.28 -14.62
C LEU A 285 -8.80 -1.19 -14.60
N GLU A 286 -9.59 -2.11 -15.16
CA GLU A 286 -9.19 -3.53 -15.29
C GLU A 286 -7.96 -3.69 -16.20
N LYS A 287 -7.86 -2.91 -17.28
CA LYS A 287 -6.65 -2.88 -18.13
C LYS A 287 -5.42 -2.33 -17.38
N ILE A 288 -5.61 -1.30 -16.56
CA ILE A 288 -4.54 -0.73 -15.73
C ILE A 288 -4.02 -1.79 -14.74
N ASP A 289 -4.90 -2.53 -14.07
CA ASP A 289 -4.48 -3.62 -13.17
C ASP A 289 -3.68 -4.68 -13.93
N ALA A 290 -4.15 -5.10 -15.11
CA ALA A 290 -3.45 -6.10 -15.93
C ALA A 290 -2.07 -5.61 -16.42
N ILE A 291 -1.94 -4.33 -16.76
CA ILE A 291 -0.64 -3.71 -17.09
C ILE A 291 0.26 -3.70 -15.86
N LYS A 292 -0.27 -3.32 -14.69
CA LYS A 292 0.47 -3.30 -13.43
C LYS A 292 1.00 -4.70 -13.10
N GLU A 293 0.14 -5.72 -13.09
CA GLU A 293 0.54 -7.10 -12.79
C GLU A 293 1.64 -7.59 -13.74
N ALA A 294 1.45 -7.43 -15.05
CA ALA A 294 2.44 -7.84 -16.04
C ALA A 294 3.76 -7.05 -15.95
N GLY A 295 3.69 -5.78 -15.53
CA GLY A 295 4.86 -4.93 -15.30
C GLY A 295 5.64 -5.34 -14.04
N VAL A 296 4.93 -5.58 -12.94
CA VAL A 296 5.51 -6.01 -11.66
C VAL A 296 6.18 -7.38 -11.80
N GLU A 297 5.55 -8.32 -12.49
CA GLU A 297 6.15 -9.63 -12.80
C GLU A 297 7.52 -9.46 -13.50
N LYS A 298 7.60 -8.57 -14.51
CA LYS A 298 8.86 -8.28 -15.20
C LYS A 298 9.90 -7.59 -14.32
N LEU A 299 9.49 -6.77 -13.35
CA LEU A 299 10.41 -6.19 -12.37
C LEU A 299 11.00 -7.26 -11.45
N GLN A 300 10.18 -8.23 -11.04
CA GLN A 300 10.62 -9.37 -10.23
C GLN A 300 11.57 -10.29 -10.99
N GLU A 301 11.35 -10.46 -12.30
CA GLU A 301 12.28 -11.16 -13.21
C GLU A 301 13.51 -10.31 -13.61
N GLU A 302 13.71 -9.13 -13.01
CA GLU A 302 14.84 -8.22 -13.26
C GLU A 302 14.95 -7.72 -14.72
N LYS A 303 13.85 -7.83 -15.49
CA LYS A 303 13.76 -7.38 -16.89
C LYS A 303 13.28 -5.94 -16.97
N TYR A 304 14.09 -5.01 -16.48
CA TYR A 304 13.68 -3.61 -16.25
C TYR A 304 13.25 -2.86 -17.53
N GLU A 305 13.93 -3.06 -18.66
CA GLU A 305 13.53 -2.45 -19.94
C GLU A 305 12.12 -2.92 -20.37
N ALA A 306 11.89 -4.24 -20.31
CA ALA A 306 10.59 -4.81 -20.67
C ALA A 306 9.48 -4.42 -19.65
N ALA A 307 9.83 -4.25 -18.37
CA ALA A 307 8.92 -3.76 -17.35
C ALA A 307 8.50 -2.32 -17.61
N LYS A 308 9.48 -1.45 -17.92
CA LYS A 308 9.26 -0.05 -18.29
C LYS A 308 8.32 0.06 -19.47
N ASP A 309 8.64 -0.60 -20.59
CA ASP A 309 7.81 -0.61 -21.80
C ASP A 309 6.38 -1.07 -21.51
N LYS A 310 6.23 -2.12 -20.70
CA LYS A 310 4.91 -2.67 -20.35
C LYS A 310 4.10 -1.70 -19.50
N LEU A 311 4.72 -1.08 -18.51
CA LEU A 311 4.06 -0.17 -17.58
C LEU A 311 3.65 1.13 -18.28
N GLU A 312 4.49 1.68 -19.17
CA GLU A 312 4.20 2.88 -19.96
C GLU A 312 2.92 2.75 -20.83
N GLU A 313 2.49 1.53 -21.16
CA GLU A 313 1.21 1.30 -21.85
C GLU A 313 0.01 1.93 -21.09
N TYR A 314 0.10 2.11 -19.77
CA TYR A 314 -0.95 2.73 -18.96
C TYR A 314 -1.25 4.17 -19.41
N GLU A 315 -0.27 4.91 -19.95
CA GLU A 315 -0.42 6.31 -20.36
C GLU A 315 -1.40 6.48 -21.52
N SER A 316 -1.55 5.43 -22.35
CA SER A 316 -2.52 5.39 -23.44
C SER A 316 -3.97 5.23 -22.96
N ILE A 317 -4.19 4.90 -21.68
CA ILE A 317 -5.50 4.60 -21.12
C ILE A 317 -6.13 5.84 -20.51
N SER A 318 -7.20 6.34 -21.16
CA SER A 318 -8.01 7.43 -20.61
C SER A 318 -8.90 6.95 -19.44
N VAL A 319 -8.50 7.22 -18.21
CA VAL A 319 -9.28 6.93 -16.99
C VAL A 319 -9.61 8.22 -16.21
N ARG A 320 -10.83 8.33 -15.67
CA ARG A 320 -11.20 9.40 -14.73
C ARG A 320 -11.42 8.83 -13.35
N VAL A 321 -10.63 9.32 -12.39
CA VAL A 321 -10.66 8.93 -10.99
C VAL A 321 -10.68 10.18 -10.11
N LYS A 322 -11.37 10.12 -8.98
CA LYS A 322 -11.47 11.22 -8.02
C LYS A 322 -10.42 11.01 -6.93
N LYS A 323 -9.64 12.04 -6.62
CA LYS A 323 -8.64 12.00 -5.54
C LYS A 323 -9.25 11.53 -4.21
N GLY A 324 -8.55 10.65 -3.50
CA GLY A 324 -8.99 10.05 -2.24
C GLY A 324 -10.00 8.91 -2.41
N THR A 325 -9.99 8.22 -3.55
CA THR A 325 -10.81 7.01 -3.77
C THR A 325 -9.90 5.84 -4.10
N ALA A 326 -10.33 4.60 -3.82
CA ALA A 326 -9.53 3.41 -4.13
C ALA A 326 -9.10 3.32 -5.61
N ASN A 327 -9.94 3.79 -6.55
CA ASN A 327 -9.56 3.83 -7.97
C ASN A 327 -8.49 4.89 -8.27
N TYR A 328 -8.41 5.97 -7.48
CA TYR A 328 -7.31 6.91 -7.59
C TYR A 328 -6.00 6.25 -7.14
N ASP A 329 -6.03 5.55 -6.02
CA ASP A 329 -4.86 4.85 -5.48
C ASP A 329 -4.37 3.77 -6.45
N ARG A 330 -5.28 3.01 -7.08
CA ARG A 330 -4.96 2.07 -8.18
C ARG A 330 -4.23 2.72 -9.36
N VAL A 331 -4.65 3.92 -9.75
CA VAL A 331 -3.99 4.68 -10.83
C VAL A 331 -2.67 5.30 -10.36
N GLN A 332 -2.54 5.65 -9.07
CA GLN A 332 -1.26 6.09 -8.53
C GLN A 332 -0.26 4.94 -8.43
N SER A 333 -0.68 3.74 -8.06
CA SER A 333 0.27 2.63 -7.92
C SER A 333 0.90 2.25 -9.26
N VAL A 334 0.14 2.15 -10.35
CA VAL A 334 0.74 1.90 -11.69
C VAL A 334 1.72 3.01 -12.11
N LYS A 335 1.46 4.26 -11.73
CA LYS A 335 2.37 5.39 -12.00
C LYS A 335 3.68 5.26 -11.26
N LEU A 336 3.60 4.91 -9.98
CA LEU A 336 4.77 4.69 -9.15
C LEU A 336 5.56 3.48 -9.66
N TYR A 337 4.90 2.39 -10.04
CA TYR A 337 5.58 1.26 -10.69
C TYR A 337 6.27 1.67 -12.00
N CYS A 338 5.66 2.55 -12.79
CA CYS A 338 6.29 3.09 -14.00
C CYS A 338 7.59 3.85 -13.66
N SER A 339 7.57 4.73 -12.66
CA SER A 339 8.76 5.44 -12.20
C SER A 339 9.81 4.50 -11.60
N LEU A 340 9.38 3.49 -10.84
CA LEU A 340 10.26 2.45 -10.30
C LEU A 340 10.97 1.69 -11.41
N ALA A 341 10.25 1.30 -12.45
CA ALA A 341 10.81 0.60 -13.61
C ALA A 341 11.81 1.47 -14.37
N GLU A 342 11.54 2.77 -14.50
CA GLU A 342 12.46 3.73 -15.11
C GLU A 342 13.75 3.89 -14.30
N ASP A 343 13.64 4.10 -12.98
CA ASP A 343 14.82 4.22 -12.11
C ASP A 343 15.66 2.93 -12.08
N LEU A 344 15.03 1.74 -12.06
CA LEU A 344 15.76 0.47 -12.12
C LEU A 344 16.40 0.21 -13.49
N TYR A 345 15.73 0.59 -14.57
CA TYR A 345 16.32 0.55 -15.90
C TYR A 345 17.56 1.46 -15.97
N ASP A 346 17.46 2.71 -15.52
CA ASP A 346 18.59 3.63 -15.49
C ASP A 346 19.73 3.11 -14.61
N ALA A 347 19.40 2.50 -13.47
CA ALA A 347 20.37 1.86 -12.59
C ALA A 347 21.13 0.72 -13.31
N SER A 348 20.41 -0.14 -14.04
CA SER A 348 20.99 -1.25 -14.81
C SER A 348 21.92 -0.78 -15.94
N VAL A 349 21.55 0.32 -16.61
CA VAL A 349 22.36 0.97 -17.64
C VAL A 349 23.62 1.57 -17.03
N ASN A 350 23.49 2.24 -15.88
CA ASN A 350 24.62 2.81 -15.15
C ASN A 350 25.59 1.73 -14.67
N VAL A 351 25.11 0.60 -14.14
CA VAL A 351 25.96 -0.54 -13.80
C VAL A 351 26.70 -1.08 -15.03
N THR A 352 25.99 -1.24 -16.15
CA THR A 352 26.60 -1.76 -17.39
C THR A 352 27.68 -0.85 -17.97
N SER A 353 27.59 0.46 -17.70
CA SER A 353 28.58 1.45 -18.10
C SER A 353 29.63 1.77 -17.02
N GLN A 354 29.72 0.96 -15.96
CA GLN A 354 30.61 1.15 -14.80
C GLN A 354 30.37 2.47 -14.03
N GLY A 355 29.19 3.08 -14.23
CA GLY A 355 28.72 4.27 -13.53
C GLY A 355 28.07 3.96 -12.18
N TYR A 356 28.72 3.20 -11.30
CA TYR A 356 28.10 2.69 -10.06
C TYR A 356 27.54 3.77 -9.14
N LYS A 357 28.18 4.94 -9.06
CA LYS A 357 27.67 6.09 -8.29
C LYS A 357 26.33 6.61 -8.84
N GLY A 358 26.12 6.51 -10.16
CA GLY A 358 24.83 6.81 -10.79
C GLY A 358 23.81 5.74 -10.42
N ALA A 359 24.18 4.46 -10.58
CA ALA A 359 23.33 3.34 -10.24
C ALA A 359 22.82 3.38 -8.79
N ILE A 360 23.69 3.65 -7.81
CA ILE A 360 23.31 3.78 -6.39
C ILE A 360 22.25 4.88 -6.20
N LYS A 361 22.41 6.04 -6.85
CA LYS A 361 21.43 7.13 -6.77
C LYS A 361 20.09 6.77 -7.41
N ASP A 362 20.11 5.97 -8.46
CA ASP A 362 18.88 5.50 -9.10
C ASP A 362 18.16 4.50 -8.21
N VAL A 363 18.89 3.60 -7.55
CA VAL A 363 18.36 2.66 -6.54
C VAL A 363 17.81 3.40 -5.31
N GLU A 364 18.44 4.48 -4.87
CA GLU A 364 17.92 5.33 -3.78
C GLU A 364 16.55 5.93 -4.14
N ARG A 365 16.36 6.40 -5.39
CA ARG A 365 15.06 6.90 -5.88
C ARG A 365 14.04 5.78 -6.03
N ALA A 366 14.46 4.63 -6.54
CA ALA A 366 13.64 3.43 -6.64
C ALA A 366 13.14 2.99 -5.24
N THR A 367 14.00 3.05 -4.23
CA THR A 367 13.66 2.75 -2.82
C THR A 367 12.61 3.71 -2.27
N GLN A 368 12.75 5.02 -2.52
CA GLN A 368 11.74 6.01 -2.13
C GLN A 368 10.39 5.75 -2.82
N THR A 369 10.41 5.27 -4.07
CA THR A 369 9.21 4.91 -4.81
C THR A 369 8.54 3.66 -4.20
N LEU A 370 9.32 2.67 -3.73
CA LEU A 370 8.80 1.53 -2.99
C LEU A 370 8.16 1.93 -1.65
N ASP A 371 8.71 2.90 -0.93
CA ASP A 371 8.09 3.43 0.30
C ASP A 371 6.69 3.99 0.00
N GLN A 372 6.55 4.74 -1.09
CA GLN A 372 5.28 5.29 -1.54
C GLN A 372 4.28 4.20 -1.97
N LEU A 373 4.75 3.16 -2.67
CA LEU A 373 3.92 2.00 -3.04
C LEU A 373 3.41 1.24 -1.81
N LYS A 374 4.26 1.08 -0.79
CA LYS A 374 3.90 0.46 0.48
C LYS A 374 2.84 1.27 1.23
N GLU A 375 2.91 2.60 1.20
CA GLU A 375 1.85 3.47 1.75
C GLU A 375 0.49 3.28 1.04
N LEU A 376 0.50 2.91 -0.24
CA LEU A 376 -0.71 2.55 -0.99
C LEU A 376 -1.18 1.11 -0.75
N GLY A 377 -0.47 0.33 0.08
CA GLY A 377 -0.82 -1.04 0.43
C GLY A 377 -0.41 -2.09 -0.61
N GLU A 378 0.50 -1.77 -1.53
CA GLU A 378 1.09 -2.75 -2.44
C GLU A 378 2.11 -3.64 -1.70
N ASP A 379 2.25 -4.89 -2.13
CA ASP A 379 3.30 -5.78 -1.62
C ASP A 379 4.60 -5.51 -2.36
N THR A 380 5.58 -4.96 -1.63
CA THR A 380 6.87 -4.53 -2.17
C THR A 380 8.03 -5.36 -1.62
N THR A 381 7.75 -6.43 -0.87
CA THR A 381 8.76 -7.14 -0.08
C THR A 381 9.89 -7.70 -0.94
N ASP A 382 9.56 -8.42 -2.00
CA ASP A 382 10.54 -9.02 -2.90
C ASP A 382 11.37 -7.96 -3.62
N LEU A 383 10.71 -6.90 -4.10
CA LEU A 383 11.36 -5.76 -4.74
C LEU A 383 12.37 -5.07 -3.79
N TYR A 384 12.04 -4.88 -2.50
CA TYR A 384 13.01 -4.35 -1.54
C TYR A 384 14.26 -5.22 -1.41
N ASN A 385 14.08 -6.54 -1.38
CA ASN A 385 15.19 -7.48 -1.29
C ASN A 385 16.08 -7.36 -2.55
N THR A 386 15.47 -7.33 -3.74
CA THR A 386 16.17 -7.13 -5.01
C THR A 386 16.93 -5.79 -5.03
N LEU A 387 16.31 -4.67 -4.65
CA LEU A 387 16.97 -3.37 -4.60
C LEU A 387 18.15 -3.35 -3.62
N THR A 388 17.98 -3.96 -2.44
CA THR A 388 19.04 -4.02 -1.42
C THR A 388 20.25 -4.82 -1.93
N ALA A 389 19.99 -5.95 -2.59
CA ALA A 389 21.02 -6.77 -3.21
C ALA A 389 21.73 -6.03 -4.35
N PHE A 390 20.97 -5.34 -5.21
CA PHE A 390 21.51 -4.51 -6.30
C PHE A 390 22.36 -3.33 -5.79
N GLU A 391 21.93 -2.66 -4.72
CA GLU A 391 22.69 -1.58 -4.07
C GLU A 391 24.02 -2.09 -3.52
N ARG A 392 24.00 -3.24 -2.83
CA ARG A 392 25.22 -3.90 -2.32
C ARG A 392 26.17 -4.24 -3.46
N TYR A 393 25.66 -4.84 -4.54
CA TYR A 393 26.43 -5.12 -5.74
C TYR A 393 27.11 -3.88 -6.29
N ALA A 394 26.35 -2.82 -6.57
CA ALA A 394 26.90 -1.60 -7.16
C ALA A 394 27.95 -0.94 -6.24
N THR A 395 27.70 -0.97 -4.92
CA THR A 395 28.63 -0.46 -3.90
C THR A 395 29.95 -1.25 -3.89
N PHE A 396 29.88 -2.57 -3.89
CA PHE A 396 31.08 -3.41 -3.86
C PHE A 396 31.86 -3.35 -5.17
N MET A 397 31.19 -3.29 -6.32
CA MET A 397 31.86 -3.06 -7.61
C MET A 397 32.59 -1.72 -7.61
N GLN A 398 31.96 -0.65 -7.11
CA GLN A 398 32.59 0.67 -6.98
C GLN A 398 33.83 0.64 -6.07
N GLN A 399 33.75 -0.06 -4.93
CA GLN A 399 34.87 -0.22 -4.01
C GLN A 399 36.01 -1.03 -4.65
N GLY A 400 35.69 -2.13 -5.33
CA GLY A 400 36.66 -2.93 -6.06
C GLY A 400 37.42 -2.10 -7.09
N ASP A 401 36.71 -1.34 -7.92
CA ASP A 401 37.32 -0.46 -8.92
C ASP A 401 38.21 0.61 -8.29
N ALA A 402 37.80 1.18 -7.15
CA ALA A 402 38.62 2.13 -6.40
C ALA A 402 39.92 1.49 -5.88
N PHE A 403 39.83 0.28 -5.32
CA PHE A 403 41.00 -0.46 -4.83
C PHE A 403 41.95 -0.86 -5.97
N ILE A 404 41.44 -1.17 -7.16
CA ILE A 404 42.27 -1.38 -8.36
C ILE A 404 43.09 -0.12 -8.68
N VAL A 405 42.46 1.06 -8.65
CA VAL A 405 43.15 2.35 -8.90
C VAL A 405 44.21 2.62 -7.83
N GLU A 406 43.96 2.22 -6.58
CA GLU A 406 44.88 2.37 -5.45
C GLU A 406 45.99 1.30 -5.41
N ASN A 407 45.96 0.30 -6.30
CA ASN A 407 46.84 -0.90 -6.32
C ASN A 407 46.68 -1.81 -5.10
N SER A 408 45.54 -1.70 -4.41
CA SER A 408 45.16 -2.55 -3.29
C SER A 408 44.45 -3.82 -3.76
N TYR A 409 45.17 -4.71 -4.45
CA TYR A 409 44.55 -5.82 -5.17
C TYR A 409 43.83 -6.84 -4.25
N GLY A 410 44.36 -7.16 -3.07
CA GLY A 410 43.68 -8.06 -2.12
C GLY A 410 42.35 -7.50 -1.58
N GLU A 411 42.26 -6.17 -1.40
CA GLU A 411 41.04 -5.49 -0.99
C GLU A 411 40.02 -5.47 -2.15
N ALA A 412 40.51 -5.28 -3.39
CA ALA A 412 39.70 -5.41 -4.59
C ALA A 412 39.12 -6.82 -4.76
N VAL A 413 39.91 -7.87 -4.51
CA VAL A 413 39.44 -9.28 -4.53
C VAL A 413 38.30 -9.48 -3.54
N THR A 414 38.42 -8.97 -2.32
CA THR A 414 37.36 -9.07 -1.31
C THR A 414 36.10 -8.33 -1.76
N ALA A 415 36.25 -7.12 -2.31
CA ALA A 415 35.14 -6.32 -2.79
C ALA A 415 34.40 -7.02 -3.95
N TYR A 416 35.10 -7.48 -4.99
CA TYR A 416 34.46 -8.16 -6.12
C TYR A 416 33.83 -9.51 -5.73
N SER A 417 34.42 -10.24 -4.77
CA SER A 417 33.78 -11.45 -4.21
C SER A 417 32.45 -11.10 -3.54
N ASN A 418 32.42 -10.07 -2.69
CA ASN A 418 31.19 -9.61 -2.05
C ASN A 418 30.16 -9.07 -3.06
N ALA A 419 30.62 -8.47 -4.17
CA ALA A 419 29.76 -8.06 -5.27
C ALA A 419 29.10 -9.28 -5.93
N SER A 420 29.89 -10.31 -6.27
CA SER A 420 29.38 -11.57 -6.83
C SER A 420 28.34 -12.22 -5.90
N ASP A 421 28.64 -12.31 -4.61
CA ASP A 421 27.74 -12.91 -3.61
C ASP A 421 26.45 -12.11 -3.42
N ALA A 422 26.48 -10.78 -3.62
CA ALA A 422 25.31 -9.93 -3.45
C ALA A 422 24.22 -10.21 -4.50
N VAL A 423 24.58 -10.75 -5.66
CA VAL A 423 23.66 -11.06 -6.77
C VAL A 423 23.60 -12.57 -7.04
N ASP A 424 23.90 -13.40 -6.05
CA ASP A 424 23.89 -14.87 -6.21
C ASP A 424 22.48 -15.40 -6.50
N ASP A 425 21.47 -14.75 -5.91
CA ASP A 425 20.05 -15.07 -6.06
C ASP A 425 19.35 -14.31 -7.20
N PHE A 426 20.11 -13.53 -8.01
CA PHE A 426 19.54 -12.80 -9.15
C PHE A 426 19.25 -13.75 -10.31
N ASP A 427 18.12 -13.55 -10.97
CA ASP A 427 17.78 -14.28 -12.20
C ASP A 427 18.68 -13.84 -13.36
N ASP A 428 19.05 -12.56 -13.44
CA ASP A 428 20.01 -12.05 -14.43
C ASP A 428 21.47 -12.34 -14.02
N THR A 429 21.96 -13.48 -14.51
CA THR A 429 23.36 -13.92 -14.32
C THR A 429 24.43 -12.97 -14.89
N SER A 430 24.05 -11.95 -15.68
CA SER A 430 25.01 -11.02 -16.29
C SER A 430 25.76 -10.18 -15.26
N TYR A 431 25.13 -9.84 -14.14
CA TYR A 431 25.76 -9.09 -13.05
C TYR A 431 26.82 -9.91 -12.33
N LYS A 432 26.46 -11.15 -11.97
CA LYS A 432 27.37 -12.11 -11.33
C LYS A 432 28.59 -12.36 -12.20
N LYS A 433 28.38 -12.64 -13.48
CA LYS A 433 29.47 -12.85 -14.43
C LYS A 433 30.44 -11.66 -14.50
N LYS A 434 29.92 -10.42 -14.55
CA LYS A 434 30.78 -9.22 -14.54
C LYS A 434 31.61 -9.10 -13.26
N ALA A 435 31.03 -9.43 -12.10
CA ALA A 435 31.76 -9.42 -10.84
C ALA A 435 32.83 -10.53 -10.78
N GLU A 436 32.51 -11.72 -11.28
CA GLU A 436 33.46 -12.84 -11.40
C GLU A 436 34.62 -12.53 -12.36
N ASP A 437 34.34 -11.91 -13.52
CA ASP A 437 35.36 -11.48 -14.48
C ASP A 437 36.30 -10.42 -13.84
N ALA A 438 35.75 -9.47 -13.08
CA ALA A 438 36.52 -8.47 -12.35
C ALA A 438 37.34 -9.08 -11.20
N LEU A 439 36.75 -10.06 -10.48
CA LEU A 439 37.40 -10.83 -9.43
C LEU A 439 38.61 -11.61 -9.96
N GLU A 440 38.46 -12.32 -11.08
CA GLU A 440 39.55 -13.08 -11.70
C GLU A 440 40.70 -12.14 -12.13
N SER A 441 40.37 -10.98 -12.70
CA SER A 441 41.36 -9.96 -13.03
C SER A 441 42.07 -9.43 -11.79
N ALA A 442 41.35 -9.17 -10.69
CA ALA A 442 41.92 -8.68 -9.44
C ALA A 442 42.83 -9.73 -8.77
N GLN A 443 42.42 -11.00 -8.77
CA GLN A 443 43.22 -12.12 -8.25
C GLN A 443 44.53 -12.29 -9.03
N THR A 444 44.48 -12.13 -10.35
CA THR A 444 45.67 -12.18 -11.21
C THR A 444 46.65 -11.04 -10.88
N ASN A 445 46.13 -9.83 -10.66
CA ASN A 445 46.94 -8.68 -10.26
C ASN A 445 47.52 -8.84 -8.85
N ASP A 446 46.73 -9.32 -7.88
CA ASP A 446 47.18 -9.57 -6.50
C ASP A 446 48.30 -10.60 -6.46
N LYS A 447 48.13 -11.72 -7.18
CA LYS A 447 49.16 -12.75 -7.31
C LYS A 447 50.44 -12.20 -7.92
N SER A 448 50.32 -11.38 -8.97
CA SER A 448 51.47 -10.75 -9.63
C SER A 448 52.18 -9.74 -8.71
N ALA A 449 51.42 -8.97 -7.91
CA ALA A 449 51.95 -8.03 -6.94
C ALA A 449 52.70 -8.76 -5.81
N GLN A 450 52.12 -9.82 -5.23
CA GLN A 450 52.78 -10.66 -4.22
C GLN A 450 54.03 -11.33 -4.76
N VAL A 451 54.02 -11.83 -6.00
CA VAL A 451 55.22 -12.38 -6.66
C VAL A 451 56.32 -11.32 -6.71
N ASN A 452 56.00 -10.10 -7.16
CA ASN A 452 56.99 -9.02 -7.25
C ASN A 452 57.52 -8.60 -5.88
N GLU A 453 56.66 -8.48 -4.87
CA GLU A 453 57.04 -8.13 -3.49
C GLU A 453 57.95 -9.21 -2.88
N ASN A 454 57.59 -10.48 -3.00
CA ASN A 454 58.39 -11.61 -2.55
C ASN A 454 59.73 -11.66 -3.30
N MET A 455 59.75 -11.45 -4.62
CA MET A 455 60.99 -11.39 -5.39
C MET A 455 61.89 -10.25 -4.92
N ASN A 456 61.36 -9.04 -4.71
CA ASN A 456 62.14 -7.90 -4.21
C ASN A 456 62.67 -8.14 -2.79
N SER A 457 61.84 -8.70 -1.90
CA SER A 457 62.24 -9.03 -0.53
C SER A 457 63.33 -10.11 -0.52
N GLY A 458 63.20 -11.12 -1.37
CA GLY A 458 64.21 -12.14 -1.60
C GLY A 458 65.53 -11.55 -2.11
N MET A 459 65.49 -10.65 -3.10
CA MET A 459 66.68 -9.98 -3.63
C MET A 459 67.37 -9.10 -2.59
N ASN A 460 66.61 -8.37 -1.77
CA ASN A 460 67.17 -7.55 -0.69
C ASN A 460 67.86 -8.42 0.38
N ALA A 461 67.21 -9.50 0.80
CA ALA A 461 67.79 -10.45 1.76
C ALA A 461 69.03 -11.15 1.19
N GLU A 462 69.02 -11.50 -0.10
CA GLU A 462 70.17 -12.06 -0.81
C GLU A 462 71.34 -11.06 -0.83
N GLN A 463 71.09 -9.79 -1.16
CA GLN A 463 72.10 -8.74 -1.18
C GLN A 463 72.69 -8.44 0.21
N GLU A 464 71.86 -8.46 1.25
CA GLU A 464 72.32 -8.37 2.64
C GLU A 464 73.22 -9.56 3.02
N GLY A 465 72.84 -10.77 2.61
CA GLY A 465 73.65 -11.97 2.80
C GLY A 465 75.00 -11.87 2.08
N ASP A 466 75.01 -11.41 0.82
CA ASP A 466 76.22 -11.22 0.02
C ASP A 466 77.19 -10.25 0.70
N LYS A 467 76.67 -9.16 1.27
CA LYS A 467 77.46 -8.18 2.02
C LYS A 467 78.08 -8.79 3.28
N LEU A 468 77.30 -9.52 4.07
CA LEU A 468 77.79 -10.18 5.29
C LEU A 468 78.86 -11.24 4.97
N ALA A 469 78.68 -12.00 3.89
CA ALA A 469 79.67 -12.98 3.43
C ALA A 469 80.97 -12.29 3.01
N ALA A 470 80.90 -11.16 2.31
CA ALA A 470 82.07 -10.35 1.96
C ALA A 470 82.80 -9.78 3.20
N ASP A 471 82.06 -9.48 4.26
CA ASP A 471 82.61 -9.04 5.55
C ASP A 471 83.12 -10.22 6.42
N GLY A 472 82.99 -11.47 5.96
CA GLY A 472 83.43 -12.68 6.66
C GLY A 472 82.46 -13.22 7.72
N ASP A 473 81.28 -12.60 7.89
CA ASP A 473 80.25 -13.05 8.82
C ASP A 473 79.32 -14.10 8.18
N TYR A 474 79.87 -15.30 8.00
CA TYR A 474 79.17 -16.39 7.31
C TYR A 474 77.95 -16.93 8.08
N THR A 475 77.86 -16.73 9.40
CA THR A 475 76.70 -17.17 10.19
C THR A 475 75.48 -16.31 9.90
N ASN A 476 75.64 -14.99 9.93
CA ASN A 476 74.54 -14.09 9.63
C ASN A 476 74.24 -14.05 8.12
N ALA A 477 75.26 -14.22 7.27
CA ALA A 477 75.06 -14.36 5.82
C ALA A 477 74.13 -15.54 5.50
N LYS A 478 74.38 -16.72 6.09
CA LYS A 478 73.51 -17.89 5.93
C LYS A 478 72.06 -17.61 6.34
N SER A 479 71.85 -16.99 7.50
CA SER A 479 70.50 -16.66 7.98
C SER A 479 69.77 -15.73 6.99
N LYS A 480 70.47 -14.77 6.38
CA LYS A 480 69.91 -13.90 5.36
C LYS A 480 69.61 -14.62 4.04
N TYR A 481 70.46 -15.55 3.61
CA TYR A 481 70.15 -16.39 2.46
C TYR A 481 68.98 -17.35 2.72
N GLU A 482 68.82 -17.88 3.94
CA GLU A 482 67.63 -18.66 4.31
C GLU A 482 66.36 -17.80 4.25
N THR A 483 66.42 -16.55 4.72
CA THR A 483 65.33 -15.59 4.56
C THR A 483 65.01 -15.33 3.08
N ALA A 484 66.04 -15.14 2.24
CA ALA A 484 65.87 -14.95 0.81
C ALA A 484 65.23 -16.18 0.13
N LYS A 485 65.65 -17.38 0.54
CA LYS A 485 65.10 -18.66 0.09
C LYS A 485 63.61 -18.76 0.36
N ASP A 486 63.18 -18.40 1.56
CA ASP A 486 61.76 -18.45 1.94
C ASP A 486 60.91 -17.54 1.05
N PHE A 487 61.37 -16.30 0.79
CA PHE A 487 60.68 -15.38 -0.12
C PHE A 487 60.65 -15.87 -1.57
N TYR A 488 61.77 -16.35 -2.10
CA TYR A 488 61.79 -16.91 -3.47
C TYR A 488 60.92 -18.15 -3.59
N LYS A 489 60.82 -18.97 -2.54
CA LYS A 489 59.90 -20.11 -2.52
C LYS A 489 58.45 -19.67 -2.61
N LEU A 490 58.04 -18.65 -1.85
CA LEU A 490 56.69 -18.08 -1.94
C LEU A 490 56.37 -17.57 -3.35
N ALA A 491 57.33 -16.90 -4.01
CA ALA A 491 57.17 -16.45 -5.40
C ALA A 491 57.09 -17.62 -6.41
N ALA A 492 57.89 -18.67 -6.22
CA ALA A 492 57.87 -19.87 -7.07
C ALA A 492 56.57 -20.67 -6.92
N ASP A 493 56.08 -20.83 -5.69
CA ASP A 493 54.81 -21.50 -5.40
C ASP A 493 53.61 -20.73 -6.02
N ALA A 494 53.74 -19.40 -6.14
CA ALA A 494 52.80 -18.56 -6.90
C ALA A 494 52.97 -18.65 -8.43
N GLY A 495 53.92 -19.44 -8.94
CA GLY A 495 54.10 -19.75 -10.35
C GLY A 495 55.12 -18.89 -11.10
N ASP A 496 55.96 -18.10 -10.41
CA ASP A 496 57.02 -17.34 -11.06
C ASP A 496 58.20 -18.23 -11.45
N SER A 497 58.46 -18.33 -12.75
CA SER A 497 59.56 -19.15 -13.28
C SER A 497 60.96 -18.64 -12.90
N LYS A 498 61.15 -17.31 -12.73
CA LYS A 498 62.46 -16.73 -12.39
C LYS A 498 62.83 -16.97 -10.93
N ALA A 499 61.85 -17.11 -10.06
CA ALA A 499 62.03 -17.48 -8.67
C ALA A 499 62.71 -18.86 -8.51
N SER A 500 62.46 -19.80 -9.44
CA SER A 500 63.12 -21.11 -9.43
C SER A 500 64.63 -20.99 -9.64
N ASP A 501 65.07 -20.17 -10.62
CA ASP A 501 66.50 -19.93 -10.87
C ASP A 501 67.17 -19.27 -9.65
N LYS A 502 66.44 -18.38 -8.97
CA LYS A 502 66.90 -17.71 -7.75
C LYS A 502 67.03 -18.65 -6.56
N LEU A 503 66.14 -19.63 -6.41
CA LEU A 503 66.23 -20.66 -5.37
C LEU A 503 67.52 -21.48 -5.49
N ASP A 504 67.87 -21.90 -6.71
CA ASP A 504 69.10 -22.66 -6.95
C ASP A 504 70.33 -21.83 -6.61
N SER A 505 70.37 -20.58 -7.07
CA SER A 505 71.44 -19.63 -6.76
C SER A 505 71.63 -19.41 -5.25
N VAL A 506 70.54 -19.17 -4.52
CA VAL A 506 70.60 -18.96 -3.05
C VAL A 506 70.97 -20.24 -2.31
N ASN A 507 70.52 -21.43 -2.75
CA ASN A 507 70.93 -22.69 -2.12
C ASN A 507 72.44 -22.93 -2.27
N ILE A 508 73.04 -22.55 -3.40
CA ILE A 508 74.50 -22.59 -3.57
C ILE A 508 75.16 -21.65 -2.56
N LYS A 509 74.71 -20.40 -2.46
CA LYS A 509 75.25 -19.42 -1.49
C LYS A 509 75.12 -19.87 -0.03
N ILE A 510 74.03 -20.55 0.34
CA ILE A 510 73.86 -21.17 1.67
C ILE A 510 74.95 -22.22 1.92
N ASN A 511 75.15 -23.13 0.96
CA ASN A 511 76.15 -24.19 1.08
C ASN A 511 77.58 -23.62 1.10
N ASP A 512 77.85 -22.58 0.32
CA ASP A 512 79.14 -21.88 0.30
C ASP A 512 79.39 -21.17 1.63
N ALA A 513 78.40 -20.46 2.18
CA ALA A 513 78.51 -19.82 3.49
C ALA A 513 78.73 -20.85 4.62
N ASP A 514 78.06 -22.02 4.57
CA ASP A 514 78.31 -23.10 5.52
C ASP A 514 79.73 -23.66 5.39
N SER A 515 80.22 -23.85 4.17
CA SER A 515 81.57 -24.30 3.88
C SER A 515 82.61 -23.30 4.39
N SER A 516 82.46 -22.01 4.06
CA SER A 516 83.36 -20.94 4.49
C SER A 516 83.31 -20.68 5.98
N LYS A 517 82.14 -20.83 6.63
CA LYS A 517 82.02 -20.82 8.09
C LYS A 517 82.84 -21.94 8.72
N LYS A 518 82.79 -23.14 8.13
CA LYS A 518 83.55 -24.29 8.60
C LYS A 518 85.05 -24.07 8.40
N GLU A 519 85.48 -23.60 7.22
CA GLU A 519 86.88 -23.27 6.94
C GLU A 519 87.43 -22.19 7.88
N SER A 520 86.66 -21.12 8.16
CA SER A 520 87.06 -20.09 9.12
C SER A 520 87.19 -20.66 10.54
N SER A 521 86.23 -21.46 10.98
CA SER A 521 86.29 -22.12 12.29
C SER A 521 87.45 -23.11 12.40
N ASP A 522 87.75 -23.83 11.31
CA ASP A 522 88.87 -24.77 11.26
C ASP A 522 90.22 -24.02 11.23
N GLY A 523 90.26 -22.84 10.60
CA GLY A 523 91.39 -21.92 10.64
C GLY A 523 91.68 -21.38 12.05
N ASP A 524 90.67 -20.88 12.75
CA ASP A 524 90.80 -20.40 14.14
C ASP A 524 91.27 -21.53 15.08
N LYS A 525 90.70 -22.73 14.92
CA LYS A 525 91.14 -23.93 15.66
C LYS A 525 92.59 -24.29 15.33
N LEU A 526 93.01 -24.18 14.07
CA LEU A 526 94.38 -24.47 13.66
C LEU A 526 95.37 -23.49 14.31
N GLU A 527 95.03 -22.21 14.40
CA GLU A 527 95.86 -21.21 15.07
C GLU A 527 96.00 -21.49 16.58
N LEU A 528 94.90 -21.86 17.25
CA LEU A 528 94.91 -22.31 18.65
C LEU A 528 95.77 -23.56 18.85
N ALA A 529 95.69 -24.53 17.93
CA ALA A 529 96.48 -25.75 17.98
C ALA A 529 97.99 -25.46 17.83
N ILE A 530 98.36 -24.54 16.92
CA ILE A 530 99.75 -24.10 16.73
C ILE A 530 100.26 -23.33 17.94
N ALA A 531 99.44 -22.46 18.53
CA ALA A 531 99.79 -21.73 19.74
C ALA A 531 100.04 -22.70 20.92
N ALA A 532 99.14 -23.66 21.15
CA ALA A 532 99.31 -24.70 22.16
C ALA A 532 100.55 -25.57 21.91
N GLU A 533 100.85 -25.93 20.64
CA GLU A 533 102.08 -26.67 20.29
C GLU A 533 103.35 -25.82 20.57
N THR A 534 103.29 -24.52 20.30
CA THR A 534 104.41 -23.59 20.55
C THR A 534 104.66 -23.42 22.05
N GLU A 535 103.61 -23.19 22.83
CA GLU A 535 103.68 -23.14 24.30
C GLU A 535 104.22 -24.45 24.88
N ALA A 536 103.82 -25.60 24.33
CA ALA A 536 104.32 -26.90 24.75
C ALA A 536 105.84 -27.04 24.53
N ARG A 537 106.34 -26.64 23.35
CA ARG A 537 107.78 -26.65 23.03
C ARG A 537 108.59 -25.72 23.93
N GLU A 538 108.05 -24.54 24.25
CA GLU A 538 108.71 -23.60 25.15
C GLU A 538 108.77 -24.12 26.58
N ALA A 539 107.68 -24.69 27.09
CA ALA A 539 107.64 -25.31 28.41
C ALA A 539 108.64 -26.48 28.51
N ASP A 540 108.77 -27.28 27.45
CA ASP A 540 109.70 -28.41 27.40
C ASP A 540 111.17 -27.95 27.42
N ARG A 541 111.51 -26.93 26.61
CA ARG A 541 112.85 -26.31 26.63
C ARG A 541 113.23 -25.72 27.98
N ASN A 542 112.25 -25.22 28.72
CA ASN A 542 112.44 -24.66 30.05
C ASN A 542 112.44 -25.74 31.17
N GLY A 543 112.36 -27.03 30.81
CA GLY A 543 112.39 -28.17 31.74
C GLY A 543 111.07 -28.42 32.48
N ASN A 544 109.97 -27.76 32.08
CA ASN A 544 108.65 -27.95 32.69
C ASN A 544 107.82 -28.97 31.89
N HIS A 545 108.22 -30.24 32.01
CA HIS A 545 107.66 -31.33 31.21
C HIS A 545 106.17 -31.62 31.47
N ASP A 546 105.65 -31.37 32.68
CA ASP A 546 104.25 -31.62 32.99
C ASP A 546 103.34 -30.58 32.30
N THR A 547 103.76 -29.30 32.27
CA THR A 547 103.07 -28.25 31.50
C THR A 547 103.17 -28.51 29.99
N ALA A 548 104.34 -28.90 29.50
CA ALA A 548 104.52 -29.25 28.09
C ALA A 548 103.59 -30.40 27.65
N LYS A 549 103.48 -31.46 28.45
CA LYS A 549 102.57 -32.58 28.17
C LYS A 549 101.10 -32.15 28.16
N SER A 550 100.67 -31.28 29.06
CA SER A 550 99.31 -30.74 29.06
C SER A 550 99.01 -29.96 27.79
N LYS A 551 99.94 -29.10 27.36
CA LYS A 551 99.79 -28.25 26.17
C LYS A 551 99.86 -29.03 24.86
N TYR A 552 100.70 -30.06 24.79
CA TYR A 552 100.65 -31.01 23.68
C TYR A 552 99.33 -31.78 23.62
N ASN A 553 98.74 -32.19 24.74
CA ASN A 553 97.43 -32.83 24.74
C ASN A 553 96.30 -31.87 24.31
N GLU A 554 96.37 -30.60 24.71
CA GLU A 554 95.48 -29.54 24.23
C GLU A 554 95.56 -29.38 22.71
N ALA A 555 96.78 -29.22 22.17
CA ALA A 555 97.01 -29.16 20.72
C ALA A 555 96.53 -30.42 19.99
N LYS A 556 96.79 -31.61 20.54
CA LYS A 556 96.38 -32.91 20.01
C LYS A 556 94.86 -33.00 19.86
N GLN A 557 94.11 -32.63 20.90
CA GLN A 557 92.65 -32.66 20.86
C GLN A 557 92.11 -31.74 19.76
N ILE A 558 92.69 -30.55 19.61
CA ILE A 558 92.28 -29.61 18.56
C ILE A 558 92.62 -30.15 17.16
N TYR A 559 93.81 -30.73 16.95
CA TYR A 559 94.15 -31.38 15.67
C TYR A 559 93.28 -32.60 15.35
N GLN A 560 92.81 -33.34 16.36
CA GLN A 560 91.84 -34.42 16.19
C GLN A 560 90.49 -33.89 15.70
N GLU A 561 90.01 -32.78 16.26
CA GLU A 561 88.78 -32.12 15.80
C GLU A 561 88.92 -31.58 14.37
N LEU A 562 90.11 -31.14 13.97
CA LEU A 562 90.45 -30.72 12.60
C LEU A 562 90.69 -31.89 11.63
N GLY A 563 90.70 -33.14 12.12
CA GLY A 563 91.00 -34.32 11.31
C GLY A 563 92.45 -34.44 10.83
N ASN A 564 93.40 -33.71 11.42
CA ASN A 564 94.81 -33.72 11.03
C ASN A 564 95.58 -34.87 11.69
N ALA A 565 95.41 -36.08 11.14
CA ALA A 565 95.98 -37.32 11.69
C ALA A 565 97.52 -37.29 11.81
N ASP A 566 98.21 -36.67 10.84
CA ASP A 566 99.68 -36.58 10.84
C ASP A 566 100.20 -35.75 12.01
N LYS A 567 99.53 -34.62 12.30
CA LYS A 567 99.87 -33.78 13.46
C LYS A 567 99.55 -34.44 14.79
N VAL A 568 98.48 -35.22 14.86
CA VAL A 568 98.14 -36.01 16.05
C VAL A 568 99.25 -37.02 16.35
N ALA A 569 99.72 -37.76 15.33
CA ALA A 569 100.81 -38.72 15.48
C ALA A 569 102.14 -38.05 15.88
N ASP A 570 102.52 -36.94 15.25
CA ASP A 570 103.73 -36.18 15.59
C ASP A 570 103.72 -35.66 17.04
N ILE A 571 102.56 -35.24 17.55
CA ILE A 571 102.41 -34.81 18.95
C ILE A 571 102.46 -36.01 19.91
N GLU A 572 101.87 -37.16 19.54
CA GLU A 572 101.97 -38.39 20.33
C GLU A 572 103.43 -38.84 20.49
N ASP A 573 104.19 -38.88 19.40
CA ASP A 573 105.62 -39.23 19.41
C ASP A 573 106.43 -38.29 20.32
N LYS A 574 106.14 -36.98 20.30
CA LYS A 574 106.78 -35.99 21.18
C LYS A 574 106.45 -36.23 22.66
N ILE A 575 105.19 -36.55 22.99
CA ILE A 575 104.77 -36.88 24.36
C ILE A 575 105.46 -38.16 24.85
N ASP A 576 105.58 -39.16 23.99
CA ASP A 576 106.21 -40.45 24.31
C ASP A 576 107.72 -40.28 24.50
N GLY A 577 108.41 -39.57 23.61
CA GLY A 577 109.84 -39.25 23.75
C GLY A 577 110.17 -38.45 25.02
N MET A 578 109.31 -37.51 25.42
CA MET A 578 109.45 -36.80 26.71
C MET A 578 109.29 -37.74 27.91
N THR A 579 108.42 -38.75 27.79
CA THR A 579 108.18 -39.75 28.84
C THR A 579 109.40 -40.67 28.97
N GLU A 580 110.03 -41.05 27.85
CA GLU A 580 111.27 -41.83 27.82
C GLU A 580 112.46 -41.05 28.41
N SER A 581 112.68 -39.79 28.03
CA SER A 581 113.78 -38.95 28.55
C SER A 581 113.71 -38.72 30.07
N LYS A 582 112.50 -38.48 30.61
CA LYS A 582 112.28 -38.38 32.07
C LYS A 582 112.62 -39.68 32.78
N THR A 583 112.31 -40.81 32.14
CA THR A 583 112.57 -42.16 32.68
C THR A 583 114.06 -42.51 32.61
N GLU A 584 114.77 -42.11 31.56
CA GLU A 584 116.22 -42.24 31.44
C GLU A 584 116.96 -41.39 32.48
N GLY A 585 116.53 -40.14 32.69
CA GLY A 585 117.07 -39.29 33.75
C GLY A 585 116.93 -39.90 35.15
N MET A 586 115.82 -40.59 35.42
CA MET A 586 115.66 -41.36 36.66
C MET A 586 116.68 -42.51 36.75
N ALA A 587 116.94 -43.23 35.66
CA ALA A 587 117.92 -44.32 35.61
C ALA A 587 119.35 -43.82 35.88
N VAL A 588 119.72 -42.70 35.25
CA VAL A 588 121.01 -42.02 35.46
C VAL A 588 121.16 -41.58 36.91
N GLU A 589 120.14 -40.98 37.54
CA GLU A 589 120.24 -40.62 38.95
C GLU A 589 120.42 -41.85 39.86
N LYS A 590 119.75 -42.97 39.55
CA LYS A 590 119.98 -44.22 40.29
C LYS A 590 121.41 -44.73 40.10
N MET A 591 121.98 -44.65 38.89
CA MET A 591 123.40 -44.97 38.65
C MET A 591 124.33 -44.05 39.44
N TYR A 592 124.07 -42.74 39.45
CA TYR A 592 124.88 -41.78 40.18
C TYR A 592 124.86 -42.07 41.69
N ARG A 593 123.68 -42.29 42.28
CA ARG A 593 123.55 -42.69 43.68
C ARG A 593 124.25 -44.01 43.96
N ALA A 594 124.20 -44.97 43.04
CA ALA A 594 124.95 -46.22 43.17
C ALA A 594 126.47 -45.99 43.23
N MET A 595 127.02 -45.17 42.34
CA MET A 595 128.44 -44.80 42.34
C MET A 595 128.85 -44.03 43.60
N GLU A 596 127.98 -43.14 44.08
CA GLU A 596 128.18 -42.41 45.34
C GLU A 596 128.28 -43.35 46.55
N TYR A 597 127.43 -44.39 46.62
CA TYR A 597 127.51 -45.37 47.72
C TYR A 597 128.68 -46.33 47.57
N LEU A 598 129.09 -46.66 46.33
CA LEU A 598 130.29 -47.43 46.02
C LEU A 598 131.55 -46.73 46.57
N SER A 599 131.71 -45.42 46.31
CA SER A 599 132.87 -44.66 46.80
C SER A 599 132.93 -44.52 48.32
N LYS A 600 131.76 -44.57 48.98
CA LYS A 600 131.63 -44.55 50.46
C LYS A 600 131.76 -45.93 51.10
N GLY A 601 132.07 -46.98 50.33
CA GLY A 601 132.23 -48.36 50.83
C GLY A 601 130.92 -49.06 51.26
N SER A 602 129.76 -48.52 50.89
CA SER A 602 128.44 -49.07 51.25
C SER A 602 127.88 -49.97 50.15
N PHE A 603 128.45 -51.16 50.00
CA PHE A 603 128.17 -52.07 48.89
C PHE A 603 126.71 -52.55 48.78
N SER A 604 126.04 -52.80 49.91
CA SER A 604 124.61 -53.20 49.92
C SER A 604 123.68 -52.10 49.36
N LYS A 605 123.93 -50.83 49.72
CA LYS A 605 123.15 -49.69 49.21
C LYS A 605 123.45 -49.44 47.74
N ALA A 606 124.71 -49.50 47.34
CA ALA A 606 125.09 -49.37 45.93
C ALA A 606 124.39 -50.43 45.06
N ARG A 607 124.36 -51.69 45.50
CA ARG A 607 123.65 -52.79 44.83
C ARG A 607 122.17 -52.52 44.66
N LYS A 608 121.50 -51.96 45.68
CA LYS A 608 120.08 -51.60 45.61
C LYS A 608 119.83 -50.57 44.51
N TYR A 609 120.65 -49.52 44.47
CA TYR A 609 120.50 -48.47 43.45
C TYR A 609 120.90 -48.94 42.05
N LEU A 610 121.92 -49.80 41.91
CA LEU A 610 122.25 -50.47 40.64
C LEU A 610 121.09 -51.32 40.13
N LYS A 611 120.45 -52.13 40.98
CA LYS A 611 119.27 -52.91 40.60
C LYS A 611 118.07 -52.04 40.21
N GLN A 612 117.88 -50.90 40.88
CA GLN A 612 116.84 -49.94 40.50
C GLN A 612 117.15 -49.28 39.16
N ALA A 613 118.39 -48.84 38.92
CA ALA A 613 118.83 -48.32 37.62
C ALA A 613 118.64 -49.38 36.52
N LYS A 614 119.05 -50.63 36.79
CA LYS A 614 118.91 -51.76 35.87
C LYS A 614 117.45 -51.97 35.46
N SER A 615 116.53 -52.03 36.43
CA SER A 615 115.10 -52.21 36.15
C SER A 615 114.52 -51.08 35.30
N ILE A 616 115.04 -49.86 35.44
CA ILE A 616 114.59 -48.72 34.63
C ILE A 616 115.18 -48.81 33.21
N TYR A 617 116.47 -49.14 33.06
CA TYR A 617 117.06 -49.37 31.73
C TYR A 617 116.49 -50.59 31.02
N GLU A 618 116.07 -51.64 31.74
CA GLU A 618 115.33 -52.78 31.18
C GLU A 618 113.97 -52.33 30.62
N GLN A 619 113.27 -51.40 31.27
CA GLN A 619 112.02 -50.82 30.76
C GLN A 619 112.24 -49.92 29.53
N LEU A 620 113.38 -49.23 29.47
CA LEU A 620 113.82 -48.44 28.31
C LEU A 620 114.44 -49.30 27.19
N ASN A 621 114.53 -50.63 27.39
CA ASN A 621 115.18 -51.56 26.48
C ASN A 621 116.68 -51.25 26.19
N ASP A 622 117.36 -50.53 27.08
CA ASP A 622 118.78 -50.16 26.96
C ASP A 622 119.67 -51.31 27.44
N THR A 623 119.86 -52.28 26.55
CA THR A 623 120.65 -53.50 26.82
C THR A 623 122.11 -53.20 27.14
N ALA A 624 122.66 -52.07 26.68
CA ALA A 624 124.06 -51.70 26.93
C ALA A 624 124.27 -51.31 28.39
N HIS A 625 123.45 -50.40 28.93
CA HIS A 625 123.52 -50.01 30.34
C HIS A 625 123.12 -51.14 31.27
N VAL A 626 122.17 -52.00 30.89
CA VAL A 626 121.81 -53.21 31.64
C VAL A 626 123.03 -54.14 31.79
N THR A 627 123.73 -54.41 30.68
CA THR A 627 124.94 -55.25 30.68
C THR A 627 126.05 -54.63 31.54
N GLN A 628 126.26 -53.31 31.39
CA GLN A 628 127.26 -52.59 32.17
C GLN A 628 126.97 -52.64 33.68
N ILE A 629 125.71 -52.51 34.08
CA ILE A 629 125.29 -52.64 35.48
C ILE A 629 125.52 -54.07 35.99
N ASP A 630 125.24 -55.09 35.17
CA ASP A 630 125.50 -56.49 35.54
C ASP A 630 126.99 -56.77 35.77
N GLU A 631 127.87 -56.25 34.92
CA GLU A 631 129.32 -56.34 35.14
C GLU A 631 129.75 -55.66 36.44
N ILE A 632 129.21 -54.47 36.75
CA ILE A 632 129.49 -53.77 38.01
C ILE A 632 129.00 -54.60 39.20
N LEU A 633 127.81 -55.21 39.11
CA LEU A 633 127.25 -56.05 40.16
C LEU A 633 128.07 -57.33 40.38
N ASP A 634 128.58 -57.96 39.32
CA ASP A 634 129.43 -59.15 39.39
C ASP A 634 130.82 -58.84 39.96
N ASN A 635 131.42 -57.72 39.55
CA ASN A 635 132.67 -57.23 40.12
C ASN A 635 132.53 -56.93 41.62
N LEU A 636 131.44 -56.27 42.02
CA LEU A 636 131.07 -56.05 43.43
C LEU A 636 131.02 -57.36 44.22
N LYS A 637 130.42 -58.40 43.63
CA LYS A 637 130.27 -59.73 44.24
C LYS A 637 131.62 -60.43 44.42
N GLN A 638 132.55 -60.27 43.47
CA GLN A 638 133.93 -60.76 43.62
C GLN A 638 134.69 -59.98 44.70
N LEU A 639 134.56 -58.65 44.73
CA LEU A 639 135.26 -57.79 45.68
C LEU A 639 134.86 -58.09 47.13
N GLU A 640 133.57 -58.27 47.42
CA GLU A 640 133.07 -58.69 48.75
C GLU A 640 133.63 -60.05 49.18
N LYS A 641 133.76 -60.99 48.23
CA LYS A 641 134.36 -62.31 48.46
C LYS A 641 135.84 -62.25 48.81
N THR A 642 136.55 -61.20 48.35
CA THR A 642 137.98 -61.00 48.62
C THR A 642 138.24 -60.22 49.92
N LEU A 643 137.30 -59.35 50.33
CA LEU A 643 137.39 -58.52 51.53
C LEU A 643 136.86 -59.20 52.81
N GLY A 644 136.28 -60.40 52.71
CA GLY A 644 135.75 -61.14 53.88
C GLY A 644 134.53 -60.49 54.53
N VAL A 645 133.87 -59.58 53.82
CA VAL A 645 132.64 -58.91 54.26
C VAL A 645 131.50 -59.47 53.41
N GLY A 646 130.92 -60.57 53.89
CA GLY A 646 129.63 -61.09 53.42
C GLY A 646 128.51 -60.63 54.33
#